data_AF-A0A7S4B7P0-F1
#
_entry.id   AF-A0A7S4B7P0-F1
#
_cell.length_a   1.000
_cell.length_b   1.000
_cell.length_c   1.000
_cell.angle_alpha   90.00
_cell.angle_beta   90.00
_cell.angle_gamma   90.00
#
_symmetry.space_group_name_H-M   'P 1'
#
loop_
_entity.id
_entity.type
_entity.pdbx_description
1 polymer ?
#
loop_
_entity_poly.entity_id
_entity_poly.type
_entity_poly.pdbx_seq_one_letter_code
_entity_poly.pdbx_strand_id
1 'polypeptide(L)'
;MEDKTLALLTPDVVADGRSAAIEGLIAANNFAILARIETTLTPEQAAELYEEHEGKPFFAALCSFMSSGPLIALALSKANAVECWKQLLGPESVLEAKEEAPGSIRAVYGTDNIKKAAHGSLSASAAYRELKFFFPKVYPRESTLTLVSDSKVLDAAAADGFLVIATKQVTLSLEQATAFASSDVFADASAKAAAIADQPLTAALLEKPFAVETWLAHPASSQAAHSSLSPTAATAEATRIFGTNAITSIQTTFAFVKPNAFADAPAILAHAEAAGFSMLCSKEVTLTQEQVDSFYAEHKEKAFFPNLSAFMTSGPSLAMVLQRPCAIAAWRSLIGPTNSETAKANFPLSIRALYGLDGTKNAVHGSDSPVSVARESGFFFPELSKTQSTLAIVWPDATDKVDDIVKLAAAAGLVVTNSISTQLDSARATDLLALLGSDLPRAPPPPPPQPFISAFVEAGDDSAVQIYNPTDNAIDLKGYALGWLSAKSKNAGAPSDVISCEPGKLLPAKSVFCFYAHGASDSFRAKLPADPAQSQAIEGTGISKGEDGMALMREGQVLDLIGDFTQTNRRQPWDVAGVKKATKRHTLVRKGSTRSGSTRNWTDPIYSTQGTSAETSGWVVLPLGTLSMNGWDLSTFTETAAAPPRAPCGTLEAKVQLLTSAPLCALALTGKAAVATWGAMLGPDDPLAAKVRCPGCLRAKFGTDATRNVGHGSATAAAALSELKFFFPKTLVDPLPDSEEAHAYVAKEIVPTLTDALVELCNVKPNNPVGWLAHWLMANNPNKPKVPPE
;
A
#
# COMPACT_ATOMS: atom_id res chain seq x y z
N MET A 1 7.81 -9.74 15.58
CA MET A 1 6.72 -8.79 15.28
C MET A 1 7.39 -7.45 15.05
N GLU A 2 7.09 -6.76 13.95
CA GLU A 2 7.67 -5.43 13.72
C GLU A 2 6.85 -4.38 14.49
N ASP A 3 7.53 -3.45 15.16
CA ASP A 3 6.90 -2.33 15.86
C ASP A 3 6.53 -1.23 14.89
N LYS A 4 5.63 -0.34 15.31
CA LYS A 4 5.16 0.77 14.47
C LYS A 4 5.33 2.12 15.17
N THR A 5 5.52 3.19 14.40
CA THR A 5 5.58 4.57 14.91
C THR A 5 5.03 5.57 13.91
N LEU A 6 4.51 6.70 14.39
CA LEU A 6 4.17 7.82 13.52
C LEU A 6 5.43 8.62 13.21
N ALA A 7 5.57 8.99 11.94
CA ALA A 7 6.42 10.09 11.50
C ALA A 7 5.53 11.19 10.92
N LEU A 8 5.56 12.37 11.51
CA LEU A 8 4.75 13.51 11.07
C LEU A 8 5.67 14.62 10.59
N LEU A 9 5.66 14.89 9.29
CA LEU A 9 6.46 15.93 8.64
C LEU A 9 5.68 17.25 8.69
N THR A 10 6.25 18.27 9.32
CA THR A 10 5.53 19.51 9.67
C THR A 10 5.27 20.40 8.46
N PRO A 11 4.34 21.39 8.55
CA PRO A 11 3.92 22.16 7.37
C PRO A 11 5.02 22.91 6.62
N ASP A 12 6.05 23.37 7.33
CA ASP A 12 7.23 24.02 6.74
C ASP A 12 8.05 23.08 5.84
N VAL A 13 8.18 21.80 6.22
CA VAL A 13 8.88 20.79 5.42
C VAL A 13 8.14 20.50 4.11
N VAL A 14 6.82 20.44 4.16
CA VAL A 14 5.99 20.19 2.98
C VAL A 14 6.02 21.40 2.06
N ALA A 15 5.84 22.61 2.61
CA ALA A 15 5.90 23.85 1.85
C ALA A 15 7.27 24.06 1.16
N ASP A 16 8.36 23.69 1.83
CA ASP A 16 9.72 23.80 1.29
C ASP A 16 10.09 22.64 0.34
N GLY A 17 9.17 21.71 0.05
CA GLY A 17 9.40 20.58 -0.85
C GLY A 17 10.42 19.56 -0.33
N ARG A 18 10.66 19.50 0.99
CA ARG A 18 11.68 18.66 1.62
C ARG A 18 11.17 17.30 2.08
N SER A 19 9.87 17.03 1.96
CA SER A 19 9.23 15.79 2.39
C SER A 19 9.84 14.54 1.73
N ALA A 20 10.08 14.58 0.42
CA ALA A 20 10.69 13.46 -0.32
C ALA A 20 12.10 13.10 0.18
N ALA A 21 12.86 14.08 0.65
CA ALA A 21 14.19 13.84 1.23
C ALA A 21 14.08 13.10 2.56
N ILE A 22 13.13 13.50 3.43
CA ILE A 22 12.89 12.83 4.71
C ILE A 22 12.31 11.43 4.52
N GLU A 23 11.38 11.24 3.58
CA GLU A 23 10.87 9.91 3.19
C GLU A 23 11.99 9.01 2.65
N GLY A 24 12.94 9.56 1.90
CA GLY A 24 14.15 8.86 1.48
C GLY A 24 15.04 8.43 2.66
N LEU A 25 15.19 9.26 3.69
CA LEU A 25 15.92 8.91 4.92
C LEU A 25 15.21 7.79 5.69
N ILE A 26 13.89 7.84 5.78
CA ILE A 26 13.05 6.80 6.39
C ILE A 26 13.29 5.46 5.68
N ALA A 27 13.20 5.44 4.34
CA ALA A 27 13.44 4.24 3.55
C ALA A 27 14.88 3.72 3.68
N ALA A 28 15.88 4.60 3.63
CA ALA A 28 17.30 4.24 3.78
C ALA A 28 17.62 3.66 5.16
N ASN A 29 16.84 4.01 6.19
CA ASN A 29 16.95 3.46 7.53
C ASN A 29 16.08 2.21 7.74
N ASN A 30 15.68 1.53 6.67
CA ASN A 30 14.91 0.28 6.69
C ASN A 30 13.58 0.38 7.45
N PHE A 31 12.93 1.55 7.42
CA PHE A 31 11.51 1.63 7.79
C PHE A 31 10.66 1.27 6.58
N ALA A 32 9.69 0.39 6.78
CA ALA A 32 8.60 0.23 5.82
C ALA A 32 7.55 1.32 6.07
N ILE A 33 7.26 2.14 5.06
CA ILE A 33 6.13 3.08 5.11
C ILE A 33 4.86 2.27 4.83
N LEU A 34 4.09 2.00 5.87
CA LEU A 34 2.83 1.26 5.80
C LEU A 34 1.69 2.09 5.23
N ALA A 35 1.70 3.40 5.50
CA ALA A 35 0.73 4.34 4.98
C ALA A 35 1.28 5.77 4.98
N ARG A 36 0.75 6.59 4.09
CA ARG A 36 1.11 7.99 3.90
C ARG A 36 -0.15 8.80 3.63
N ILE A 37 -0.30 9.92 4.31
CA ILE A 37 -1.37 10.88 4.05
C ILE A 37 -0.81 12.29 4.12
N GLU A 38 -1.17 13.11 3.14
CA GLU A 38 -0.96 14.55 3.19
C GLU A 38 -2.28 15.20 3.60
N THR A 39 -2.26 16.01 4.66
CA THR A 39 -3.47 16.58 5.25
C THR A 39 -3.17 17.90 5.96
N THR A 40 -4.22 18.67 6.27
CA THR A 40 -4.12 19.91 7.04
C THR A 40 -4.97 19.77 8.29
N LEU A 41 -4.39 19.98 9.47
CA LEU A 41 -5.10 19.87 10.73
C LEU A 41 -5.90 21.14 11.04
N THR A 42 -7.06 21.00 11.69
CA THR A 42 -7.69 22.12 12.38
C THR A 42 -6.96 22.42 13.70
N PRO A 43 -7.12 23.63 14.28
CA PRO A 43 -6.56 23.95 15.60
C PRO A 43 -7.01 22.97 16.70
N GLU A 44 -8.26 22.50 16.65
CA GLU A 44 -8.81 21.52 17.61
C GLU A 44 -8.14 20.16 17.45
N GLN A 45 -7.97 19.70 16.20
CA GLN A 45 -7.26 18.47 15.87
C GLN A 45 -5.78 18.51 16.31
N ALA A 46 -5.12 19.65 16.14
CA ALA A 46 -3.76 19.84 16.63
C ALA A 46 -3.70 19.82 18.17
N ALA A 47 -4.69 20.41 18.86
CA ALA A 47 -4.78 20.37 20.31
C ALA A 47 -4.99 18.94 20.86
N GLU A 48 -5.83 18.13 20.21
CA GLU A 48 -6.03 16.72 20.54
C GLU A 48 -4.74 15.90 20.37
N LEU A 49 -4.04 16.10 19.26
CA LEU A 49 -2.78 15.40 18.98
C LEU A 49 -1.72 15.68 20.06
N TYR A 50 -1.62 16.92 20.54
CA TYR A 50 -0.62 17.37 21.50
C TYR A 50 -1.18 17.60 22.92
N GLU A 51 -2.29 16.96 23.30
CA GLU A 51 -2.98 17.17 24.59
C GLU A 51 -2.05 17.07 25.82
N GLU A 52 -1.03 16.22 25.75
CA GLU A 52 0.01 16.05 26.76
C GLU A 52 0.90 17.29 27.00
N HIS A 53 0.76 18.32 26.17
CA HIS A 53 1.40 19.62 26.31
C HIS A 53 0.43 20.72 26.75
N GLU A 54 -0.84 20.40 27.00
CA GLU A 54 -1.83 21.36 27.47
C GLU A 54 -1.35 22.05 28.77
N GLY A 55 -1.56 23.36 28.85
CA GLY A 55 -1.06 24.21 29.93
C GLY A 55 0.41 24.63 29.81
N LYS A 56 1.18 24.12 28.85
CA LYS A 56 2.55 24.61 28.59
C LYS A 56 2.54 25.93 27.80
N PRO A 57 3.47 26.87 28.06
CA PRO A 57 3.47 28.21 27.42
C PRO A 57 3.56 28.19 25.89
N PHE A 58 4.15 27.15 25.30
CA PHE A 58 4.33 27.00 23.86
C PHE A 58 3.18 26.26 23.16
N PHE A 59 2.23 25.69 23.90
CA PHE A 59 1.20 24.81 23.36
C PHE A 59 0.32 25.49 22.30
N ALA A 60 -0.16 26.70 22.58
CA ALA A 60 -0.98 27.46 21.63
C ALA A 60 -0.23 27.78 20.32
N ALA A 61 1.06 28.10 20.43
CA ALA A 61 1.90 28.39 19.25
C ALA A 61 2.20 27.12 18.44
N LEU A 62 2.38 25.98 19.11
CA LEU A 62 2.53 24.67 18.47
C LEU A 62 1.27 24.27 17.70
N CYS A 63 0.08 24.36 18.32
CA CYS A 63 -1.18 24.03 17.65
C CYS A 63 -1.43 24.95 16.44
N SER A 64 -1.21 26.25 16.61
CA SER A 64 -1.31 27.23 15.53
C SER A 64 -0.40 26.86 14.35
N PHE A 65 0.87 26.54 14.61
CA PHE A 65 1.81 26.12 13.58
C PHE A 65 1.41 24.81 12.90
N MET A 66 1.04 23.78 13.66
CA MET A 66 0.65 22.47 13.09
C MET A 66 -0.63 22.54 12.26
N SER A 67 -1.47 23.56 12.48
CA SER A 67 -2.67 23.86 11.69
C SER A 67 -2.45 24.85 10.54
N SER A 68 -1.22 25.36 10.33
CA SER A 68 -0.99 26.48 9.40
C SER A 68 -0.91 26.10 7.92
N GLY A 69 -0.88 24.81 7.59
CA GLY A 69 -0.76 24.33 6.20
C GLY A 69 -0.67 22.81 6.08
N PRO A 70 -0.51 22.29 4.85
CA PRO A 70 -0.42 20.86 4.59
C PRO A 70 0.79 20.24 5.28
N LEU A 71 0.59 19.10 5.94
CA LEU A 71 1.61 18.27 6.56
C LEU A 71 1.51 16.84 6.02
N ILE A 72 2.54 16.03 6.25
CA ILE A 72 2.53 14.61 5.84
C ILE A 72 2.65 13.73 7.07
N ALA A 73 1.66 12.87 7.30
CA ALA A 73 1.78 11.78 8.25
C ALA A 73 2.22 10.50 7.52
N LEU A 74 3.07 9.72 8.19
CA LEU A 74 3.61 8.43 7.72
C LEU A 74 3.50 7.40 8.83
N ALA A 75 2.90 6.24 8.52
CA ALA A 75 2.93 5.08 9.39
C ALA A 75 4.16 4.25 9.10
N LEU A 76 5.09 4.15 10.04
CA LEU A 76 6.35 3.44 9.84
C LEU A 76 6.33 2.10 10.57
N SER A 77 6.90 1.04 9.96
CA SER A 77 7.13 -0.28 10.55
C SER A 77 8.61 -0.62 10.54
N LYS A 78 9.12 -1.08 11.69
CA LYS A 78 10.49 -1.57 11.88
C LYS A 78 10.61 -2.26 13.25
N ALA A 79 11.54 -3.18 13.42
CA ALA A 79 11.92 -3.62 14.78
C ALA A 79 12.39 -2.42 15.62
N ASN A 80 11.83 -2.21 16.81
CA ASN A 80 12.07 -1.04 17.66
C ASN A 80 11.77 0.30 16.94
N ALA A 81 10.70 0.36 16.13
CA ALA A 81 10.38 1.49 15.27
C ALA A 81 10.41 2.85 15.98
N VAL A 82 9.82 2.95 17.17
CA VAL A 82 9.77 4.20 17.97
C VAL A 82 11.19 4.68 18.30
N GLU A 83 12.04 3.79 18.83
CA GLU A 83 13.41 4.15 19.21
C GLU A 83 14.29 4.45 18.00
N CYS A 84 14.17 3.65 16.93
CA CYS A 84 14.87 3.94 15.68
C CYS A 84 14.44 5.29 15.08
N TRP A 85 13.16 5.68 15.21
CA TRP A 85 12.65 6.92 14.64
C TRP A 85 13.09 8.11 15.49
N LYS A 86 13.07 7.98 16.82
CA LYS A 86 13.66 8.96 17.73
C LYS A 86 15.14 9.21 17.46
N GLN A 87 15.92 8.15 17.22
CA GLN A 87 17.33 8.29 16.85
C GLN A 87 17.50 9.06 15.53
N LEU A 88 16.64 8.79 14.54
CA LEU A 88 16.68 9.48 13.25
C LEU A 88 16.20 10.95 13.35
N LEU A 89 15.26 11.23 14.27
CA LEU A 89 14.78 12.59 14.58
C LEU A 89 15.82 13.44 15.28
N GLY A 90 16.57 12.87 16.22
CA GLY A 90 17.50 13.58 17.09
C GLY A 90 16.82 14.23 18.31
N PRO A 91 17.60 14.90 19.18
CA PRO A 91 17.11 15.61 20.37
C PRO A 91 15.89 16.50 20.10
N GLU A 92 15.05 16.71 21.12
CA GLU A 92 13.83 17.52 20.98
C GLU A 92 14.10 18.99 20.70
N SER A 93 15.21 19.51 21.20
CA SER A 93 15.67 20.86 20.91
C SER A 93 16.44 20.86 19.60
N VAL A 94 16.09 21.77 18.69
CA VAL A 94 16.80 21.91 17.41
C VAL A 94 18.26 22.32 17.63
N LEU A 95 18.53 23.11 18.68
CA LEU A 95 19.88 23.52 19.05
C LEU A 95 20.71 22.33 19.55
N GLU A 96 20.17 21.55 20.48
CA GLU A 96 20.82 20.33 20.98
C GLU A 96 21.01 19.32 19.86
N ALA A 97 20.02 19.17 18.97
CA ALA A 97 20.14 18.29 17.82
C ALA A 97 21.30 18.70 16.89
N LYS A 98 21.52 20.00 16.68
CA LYS A 98 22.66 20.49 15.88
C LYS A 98 24.01 20.22 16.54
N GLU A 99 24.07 20.15 17.86
CA GLU A 99 25.30 19.88 18.60
C GLU A 99 25.58 18.38 18.75
N GLU A 100 24.58 17.62 19.22
CA GLU A 100 24.73 16.22 19.62
C GLU A 100 24.48 15.24 18.47
N ALA A 101 23.61 15.60 17.51
CA ALA A 101 23.20 14.73 16.41
C ALA A 101 23.02 15.52 15.09
N PRO A 102 24.07 16.15 14.54
CA PRO A 102 23.98 17.09 13.43
C PRO A 102 23.42 16.50 12.11
N GLY A 103 23.42 15.17 11.97
CA GLY A 103 22.81 14.46 10.84
C GLY A 103 21.34 14.09 11.03
N SER A 104 20.75 14.40 12.18
CA SER A 104 19.35 14.09 12.49
C SER A 104 18.36 14.99 11.75
N ILE A 105 17.12 14.53 11.58
CA ILE A 105 16.09 15.27 10.84
C ILE A 105 15.85 16.65 11.47
N ARG A 106 15.80 16.75 12.81
CA ARG A 106 15.60 18.02 13.52
C ARG A 106 16.79 18.97 13.38
N ALA A 107 18.02 18.44 13.32
CA ALA A 107 19.21 19.26 13.10
C ALA A 107 19.28 19.83 11.68
N VAL A 108 18.96 19.00 10.69
CA VAL A 108 19.10 19.31 9.26
C VAL A 108 17.96 20.20 8.77
N TYR A 109 16.72 19.90 9.18
CA TYR A 109 15.53 20.53 8.63
C TYR A 109 14.81 21.44 9.65
N GLY A 110 15.06 21.28 10.94
CA GLY A 110 14.43 22.09 11.98
C GLY A 110 14.97 23.51 12.05
N THR A 111 14.08 24.47 12.26
CA THR A 111 14.42 25.90 12.37
C THR A 111 14.41 26.37 13.82
N ASP A 112 13.41 25.97 14.60
CA ASP A 112 13.27 26.29 16.03
C ASP A 112 12.52 25.19 16.81
N ASN A 113 12.30 25.41 18.10
CA ASN A 113 11.67 24.42 19.00
C ASN A 113 10.15 24.23 18.79
N ILE A 114 9.51 25.01 17.91
CA ILE A 114 8.15 24.78 17.41
C ILE A 114 8.23 24.11 16.02
N LYS A 115 9.08 24.65 15.13
CA LYS A 115 9.29 24.18 13.76
C LYS A 115 10.44 23.18 13.68
N LYS A 116 10.19 21.98 14.22
CA LYS A 116 11.20 20.92 14.34
C LYS A 116 11.37 20.06 13.08
N ALA A 117 10.71 20.40 11.97
CA ALA A 117 10.63 19.63 10.72
C ALA A 117 9.89 18.28 10.79
N ALA A 118 10.05 17.53 11.88
CA ALA A 118 9.30 16.29 12.07
C ALA A 118 9.02 15.98 13.54
N HIS A 119 7.86 15.38 13.77
CA HIS A 119 7.41 14.81 15.03
C HIS A 119 7.48 13.29 14.99
N GLY A 120 7.71 12.71 16.16
CA GLY A 120 7.74 11.27 16.35
C GLY A 120 7.29 10.93 17.74
N SER A 121 6.68 9.76 17.81
CA SER A 121 5.99 9.30 19.00
C SER A 121 6.96 9.02 20.15
N LEU A 122 6.54 9.31 21.37
CA LEU A 122 7.39 9.19 22.56
C LEU A 122 7.48 7.76 23.11
N SER A 123 6.50 6.91 22.81
CA SER A 123 6.41 5.52 23.26
C SER A 123 5.62 4.69 22.24
N ALA A 124 5.61 3.36 22.38
CA ALA A 124 4.75 2.50 21.56
C ALA A 124 3.26 2.86 21.71
N SER A 125 2.83 3.21 22.93
CA SER A 125 1.46 3.66 23.20
C SER A 125 1.15 5.00 22.54
N ALA A 126 2.06 5.98 22.60
CA ALA A 126 1.90 7.25 21.89
C ALA A 126 1.90 7.03 20.36
N ALA A 127 2.79 6.18 19.86
CA ALA A 127 2.90 5.84 18.46
C ALA A 127 1.59 5.33 17.92
N TYR A 128 1.00 4.37 18.58
CA TYR A 128 -0.28 3.86 18.16
C TYR A 128 -1.37 4.94 18.21
N ARG A 129 -1.36 5.88 19.18
CA ARG A 129 -2.39 6.93 19.34
C ARG A 129 -2.38 7.86 18.16
N GLU A 130 -1.20 8.37 17.88
CA GLU A 130 -0.98 9.29 16.78
C GLU A 130 -1.15 8.59 15.43
N LEU A 131 -0.70 7.35 15.29
CA LEU A 131 -0.91 6.53 14.09
C LEU A 131 -2.39 6.29 13.79
N LYS A 132 -3.19 5.98 14.81
CA LYS A 132 -4.64 5.84 14.71
C LYS A 132 -5.31 7.17 14.35
N PHE A 133 -4.82 8.29 14.88
CA PHE A 133 -5.34 9.61 14.59
C PHE A 133 -5.20 9.95 13.09
N PHE A 134 -4.03 9.74 12.49
CA PHE A 134 -3.80 10.01 11.07
C PHE A 134 -4.26 8.88 10.14
N PHE A 135 -4.24 7.65 10.64
CA PHE A 135 -4.52 6.46 9.84
C PHE A 135 -5.52 5.52 10.52
N PRO A 136 -6.74 5.99 10.83
CA PRO A 136 -7.76 5.16 11.44
C PRO A 136 -8.15 3.99 10.51
N LYS A 137 -7.93 4.16 9.21
CA LYS A 137 -8.12 3.16 8.16
C LYS A 137 -6.92 2.23 7.95
N VAL A 138 -5.80 2.35 8.70
CA VAL A 138 -4.50 1.59 8.57
C VAL A 138 -4.24 0.70 9.79
N TYR A 139 -4.91 0.93 10.91
CA TYR A 139 -4.75 0.09 12.09
C TYR A 139 -5.97 -0.83 12.22
N PRO A 140 -5.78 -2.16 12.28
CA PRO A 140 -6.87 -3.06 12.58
C PRO A 140 -7.42 -2.64 13.94
N ARG A 141 -8.74 -2.47 14.01
CA ARG A 141 -9.36 -2.17 15.30
C ARG A 141 -9.06 -3.35 16.22
N GLU A 142 -8.42 -3.07 17.34
CA GLU A 142 -8.11 -4.10 18.31
C GLU A 142 -9.37 -4.56 19.01
N SER A 143 -9.34 -5.80 19.48
CA SER A 143 -10.40 -6.33 20.33
C SER A 143 -9.89 -6.50 21.75
N THR A 144 -10.72 -6.17 22.73
CA THR A 144 -10.55 -6.57 24.13
C THR A 144 -11.72 -7.43 24.53
N LEU A 145 -11.48 -8.40 25.42
CA LEU A 145 -12.53 -9.22 25.99
C LEU A 145 -12.85 -8.73 27.39
N THR A 146 -14.14 -8.60 27.68
CA THR A 146 -14.65 -8.26 29.01
C THR A 146 -15.75 -9.22 29.42
N LEU A 147 -15.82 -9.53 30.72
CA LEU A 147 -16.91 -10.29 31.31
C LEU A 147 -17.70 -9.36 32.22
N VAL A 148 -19.02 -9.26 32.00
CA VAL A 148 -19.89 -8.34 32.74
C VAL A 148 -21.13 -9.05 33.24
N SER A 149 -21.61 -8.66 34.42
CA SER A 149 -22.90 -9.09 34.97
C SER A 149 -24.05 -8.15 34.63
N ASP A 150 -23.76 -6.87 34.34
CA ASP A 150 -24.73 -5.83 33.96
C ASP A 150 -24.46 -5.35 32.52
N SER A 151 -25.48 -5.39 31.67
CA SER A 151 -25.38 -4.93 30.27
C SER A 151 -25.12 -3.43 30.15
N LYS A 152 -25.43 -2.62 31.18
CA LYS A 152 -25.15 -1.18 31.19
C LYS A 152 -23.66 -0.86 31.05
N VAL A 153 -22.79 -1.77 31.48
CA VAL A 153 -21.34 -1.65 31.28
C VAL A 153 -21.00 -1.63 29.79
N LEU A 154 -21.70 -2.42 28.98
CA LEU A 154 -21.54 -2.45 27.52
C LEU A 154 -22.17 -1.22 26.86
N ASP A 155 -23.31 -0.73 27.38
CA ASP A 155 -23.92 0.51 26.90
C ASP A 155 -22.97 1.70 27.11
N ALA A 156 -22.30 1.79 28.27
CA ALA A 156 -21.30 2.81 28.55
C ALA A 156 -20.08 2.69 27.61
N ALA A 157 -19.62 1.48 27.34
CA ALA A 157 -18.55 1.26 26.35
C ALA A 157 -18.98 1.74 24.96
N ALA A 158 -20.19 1.37 24.52
CA ALA A 158 -20.72 1.76 23.21
C ALA A 158 -20.95 3.28 23.10
N ALA A 159 -21.37 3.93 24.19
CA ALA A 159 -21.50 5.39 24.27
C ALA A 159 -20.17 6.10 24.00
N ASP A 160 -19.07 5.51 24.49
CA ASP A 160 -17.69 5.97 24.27
C ASP A 160 -17.09 5.46 22.94
N GLY A 161 -17.90 4.87 22.05
CA GLY A 161 -17.49 4.49 20.70
C GLY A 161 -16.79 3.13 20.58
N PHE A 162 -16.87 2.26 21.59
CA PHE A 162 -16.55 0.84 21.40
C PHE A 162 -17.61 0.15 20.54
N LEU A 163 -17.17 -0.65 19.57
CA LEU A 163 -18.05 -1.56 18.84
C LEU A 163 -18.20 -2.86 19.62
N VAL A 164 -19.42 -3.22 19.98
CA VAL A 164 -19.72 -4.53 20.56
C VAL A 164 -19.88 -5.54 19.42
N ILE A 165 -18.82 -6.27 19.10
CA ILE A 165 -18.74 -7.10 17.88
C ILE A 165 -19.11 -8.57 18.11
N ALA A 166 -19.12 -9.04 19.35
CA ALA A 166 -19.62 -10.37 19.71
C ALA A 166 -20.05 -10.38 21.18
N THR A 167 -21.12 -11.12 21.48
CA THR A 167 -21.55 -11.38 22.86
C THR A 167 -21.94 -12.85 23.02
N LYS A 168 -21.72 -13.40 24.22
CA LYS A 168 -22.11 -14.77 24.56
C LYS A 168 -22.42 -14.86 26.05
N GLN A 169 -23.56 -15.46 26.39
CA GLN A 169 -23.84 -15.83 27.78
C GLN A 169 -22.93 -16.99 28.18
N VAL A 170 -22.25 -16.86 29.32
CA VAL A 170 -21.27 -17.83 29.81
C VAL A 170 -21.43 -18.07 31.30
N THR A 171 -21.12 -19.30 31.71
CA THR A 171 -20.92 -19.69 33.11
C THR A 171 -19.64 -20.49 33.13
N LEU A 172 -18.61 -19.97 33.80
CA LEU A 172 -17.27 -20.54 33.80
C LEU A 172 -17.10 -21.46 35.00
N SER A 173 -16.60 -22.68 34.77
CA SER A 173 -16.10 -23.52 35.87
C SER A 173 -14.89 -22.87 36.55
N LEU A 174 -14.58 -23.28 37.77
CA LEU A 174 -13.41 -22.76 38.50
C LEU A 174 -12.09 -22.93 37.73
N GLU A 175 -11.91 -24.05 37.03
CA GLU A 175 -10.74 -24.29 36.17
C GLU A 175 -10.67 -23.28 35.01
N GLN A 176 -11.80 -23.06 34.34
CA GLN A 176 -11.89 -22.08 33.25
C GLN A 176 -11.64 -20.66 33.77
N ALA A 177 -12.24 -20.28 34.90
CA ALA A 177 -12.05 -18.99 35.55
C ALA A 177 -10.58 -18.74 35.94
N THR A 178 -9.89 -19.77 36.42
CA THR A 178 -8.45 -19.69 36.77
C THR A 178 -7.60 -19.36 35.54
N ALA A 179 -7.95 -19.88 34.37
CA ALA A 179 -7.25 -19.58 33.11
C ALA A 179 -7.48 -18.13 32.59
N PHE A 180 -8.47 -17.40 33.12
CA PHE A 180 -8.62 -15.95 32.91
C PHE A 180 -7.83 -15.15 33.94
N ALA A 181 -7.68 -15.67 35.18
CA ALA A 181 -6.97 -15.00 36.25
C ALA A 181 -5.44 -15.14 36.17
N SER A 182 -4.92 -16.19 35.52
CA SER A 182 -3.48 -16.44 35.37
C SER A 182 -2.73 -15.48 34.44
N SER A 183 -3.42 -14.50 33.84
CA SER A 183 -2.82 -13.46 32.99
C SER A 183 -2.40 -12.20 33.78
N ASP A 184 -2.79 -12.07 35.06
CA ASP A 184 -2.43 -10.97 35.95
C ASP A 184 -1.03 -11.14 36.55
N VAL A 185 -0.14 -10.18 36.31
CA VAL A 185 1.24 -10.19 36.86
C VAL A 185 1.29 -9.71 38.32
N PHE A 186 0.20 -9.12 38.86
CA PHE A 186 0.24 -8.38 40.14
C PHE A 186 -0.99 -8.54 41.08
N ALA A 187 -1.93 -9.46 40.85
CA ALA A 187 -3.11 -9.66 41.71
C ALA A 187 -3.27 -11.11 42.21
N ASP A 188 -4.00 -11.31 43.32
CA ASP A 188 -4.35 -12.65 43.84
C ASP A 188 -5.32 -13.36 42.87
N ALA A 189 -4.74 -14.09 41.92
CA ALA A 189 -5.45 -14.80 40.85
C ALA A 189 -6.52 -15.77 41.39
N SER A 190 -6.34 -16.30 42.61
CA SER A 190 -7.30 -17.22 43.23
C SER A 190 -8.61 -16.52 43.60
N ALA A 191 -8.53 -15.32 44.17
CA ALA A 191 -9.71 -14.54 44.56
C ALA A 191 -10.51 -14.06 43.33
N LYS A 192 -9.80 -13.66 42.26
CA LYS A 192 -10.42 -13.22 41.00
C LYS A 192 -11.11 -14.36 40.26
N ALA A 193 -10.48 -15.54 40.21
CA ALA A 193 -11.09 -16.75 39.65
C ALA A 193 -12.36 -17.15 40.41
N ALA A 194 -12.34 -17.09 41.75
CA ALA A 194 -13.52 -17.38 42.56
C ALA A 194 -14.68 -16.39 42.34
N ALA A 195 -14.38 -15.12 42.04
CA ALA A 195 -15.39 -14.09 41.81
C ALA A 195 -16.15 -14.25 40.47
N ILE A 196 -15.54 -14.90 39.47
CA ILE A 196 -16.16 -15.09 38.14
C ILE A 196 -16.64 -16.54 37.90
N ALA A 197 -16.23 -17.49 38.75
CA ALA A 197 -16.64 -18.88 38.64
C ALA A 197 -18.12 -19.07 39.01
N ASP A 198 -18.80 -19.95 38.28
CA ASP A 198 -20.20 -20.37 38.49
C ASP A 198 -21.23 -19.23 38.51
N GLN A 199 -20.86 -18.03 38.04
CA GLN A 199 -21.77 -16.90 37.86
C GLN A 199 -22.28 -16.82 36.41
N PRO A 200 -23.54 -16.43 36.19
CA PRO A 200 -24.03 -16.08 34.86
C PRO A 200 -23.44 -14.73 34.44
N LEU A 201 -22.59 -14.73 33.41
CA LEU A 201 -21.92 -13.54 32.90
C LEU A 201 -22.17 -13.40 31.39
N THR A 202 -22.11 -12.16 30.90
CA THR A 202 -22.02 -11.88 29.47
C THR A 202 -20.56 -11.65 29.12
N ALA A 203 -20.00 -12.52 28.29
CA ALA A 203 -18.73 -12.27 27.62
C ALA A 203 -18.99 -11.36 26.42
N ALA A 204 -18.28 -10.23 26.35
CA ALA A 204 -18.36 -9.29 25.24
C ALA A 204 -16.99 -9.06 24.63
N LEU A 205 -16.92 -9.08 23.30
CA LEU A 205 -15.76 -8.66 22.55
C LEU A 205 -15.99 -7.22 22.09
N LEU A 206 -15.18 -6.31 22.60
CA LEU A 206 -15.26 -4.89 22.34
C LEU A 206 -14.14 -4.47 21.40
N GLU A 207 -14.50 -3.68 20.40
CA GLU A 207 -13.58 -3.24 19.38
C GLU A 207 -13.55 -1.70 19.29
N LYS A 208 -12.39 -1.17 19.62
CA LYS A 208 -12.02 0.24 19.50
C LYS A 208 -10.53 0.23 19.23
N PRO A 209 -9.96 1.21 18.53
CA PRO A 209 -8.51 1.16 18.38
C PRO A 209 -7.89 1.44 19.77
N PHE A 210 -6.89 0.65 20.16
CA PHE A 210 -6.46 0.43 21.56
C PHE A 210 -7.54 -0.12 22.47
N ALA A 211 -8.25 -1.15 22.02
CA ALA A 211 -9.38 -1.65 22.78
C ALA A 211 -8.97 -2.02 24.20
N VAL A 212 -7.80 -2.64 24.39
CA VAL A 212 -7.33 -3.05 25.71
C VAL A 212 -7.02 -1.83 26.59
N GLU A 213 -6.12 -0.94 26.15
CA GLU A 213 -5.69 0.22 26.95
C GLU A 213 -6.85 1.19 27.20
N THR A 214 -7.65 1.45 26.17
CA THR A 214 -8.81 2.37 26.28
C THR A 214 -9.86 1.78 27.20
N TRP A 215 -10.08 0.46 27.16
CA TRP A 215 -11.05 -0.17 28.03
C TRP A 215 -10.58 -0.17 29.48
N LEU A 216 -9.32 -0.54 29.73
CA LEU A 216 -8.75 -0.51 31.08
C LEU A 216 -8.76 0.90 31.69
N ALA A 217 -8.59 1.94 30.88
CA ALA A 217 -8.72 3.34 31.32
C ALA A 217 -10.18 3.81 31.47
N HIS A 218 -11.15 3.12 30.87
CA HIS A 218 -12.55 3.54 30.87
C HIS A 218 -13.20 3.32 32.25
N PRO A 219 -13.95 4.27 32.82
CA PRO A 219 -14.52 4.14 34.17
C PRO A 219 -15.38 2.90 34.38
N ALA A 220 -16.13 2.47 33.35
CA ALA A 220 -17.00 1.30 33.42
C ALA A 220 -16.24 -0.04 33.51
N SER A 221 -14.95 -0.09 33.17
CA SER A 221 -14.17 -1.33 33.25
C SER A 221 -13.97 -1.81 34.69
N SER A 222 -13.98 -0.88 35.66
CA SER A 222 -13.95 -1.19 37.09
C SER A 222 -15.18 -1.98 37.58
N GLN A 223 -16.28 -1.93 36.83
CA GLN A 223 -17.52 -2.67 37.10
C GLN A 223 -17.57 -4.01 36.36
N ALA A 224 -16.61 -4.29 35.48
CA ALA A 224 -16.49 -5.57 34.81
C ALA A 224 -15.92 -6.62 35.78
N ALA A 225 -16.42 -7.85 35.67
CA ALA A 225 -15.93 -8.98 36.43
C ALA A 225 -14.53 -9.42 35.94
N HIS A 226 -14.24 -9.24 34.65
CA HIS A 226 -12.92 -9.46 34.04
C HIS A 226 -12.70 -8.52 32.86
N SER A 227 -11.44 -8.13 32.62
CA SER A 227 -11.02 -7.39 31.44
C SER A 227 -9.65 -7.91 31.00
N SER A 228 -9.47 -8.14 29.69
CA SER A 228 -8.17 -8.54 29.15
C SER A 228 -7.10 -7.47 29.42
N LEU A 229 -5.87 -7.91 29.68
CA LEU A 229 -4.76 -7.05 30.12
C LEU A 229 -3.76 -6.73 28.99
N SER A 230 -3.83 -7.48 27.89
CA SER A 230 -3.00 -7.27 26.70
C SER A 230 -3.73 -7.74 25.45
N PRO A 231 -3.36 -7.25 24.26
CA PRO A 231 -3.93 -7.73 22.99
C PRO A 231 -3.75 -9.24 22.78
N THR A 232 -2.63 -9.81 23.24
CA THR A 232 -2.37 -11.26 23.18
C THR A 232 -3.32 -12.03 24.08
N ALA A 233 -3.57 -11.54 25.31
CA ALA A 233 -4.53 -12.15 26.23
C ALA A 233 -5.95 -12.08 25.65
N ALA A 234 -6.36 -10.91 25.14
CA ALA A 234 -7.67 -10.73 24.52
C ALA A 234 -7.92 -11.71 23.37
N THR A 235 -6.92 -11.93 22.52
CA THR A 235 -7.02 -12.88 21.39
C THR A 235 -7.18 -14.33 21.87
N ALA A 236 -6.39 -14.75 22.88
CA ALA A 236 -6.46 -16.09 23.44
C ALA A 236 -7.79 -16.34 24.17
N GLU A 237 -8.25 -15.37 24.95
CA GLU A 237 -9.51 -15.40 25.67
C GLU A 237 -10.71 -15.42 24.71
N ALA A 238 -10.71 -14.58 23.68
CA ALA A 238 -11.75 -14.56 22.66
C ALA A 238 -11.83 -15.90 21.91
N THR A 239 -10.68 -16.47 21.55
CA THR A 239 -10.60 -17.81 20.95
C THR A 239 -11.20 -18.87 21.86
N ARG A 240 -10.96 -18.80 23.18
CA ARG A 240 -11.50 -19.73 24.18
C ARG A 240 -13.02 -19.63 24.30
N ILE A 241 -13.60 -18.42 24.24
CA ILE A 241 -15.04 -18.19 24.45
C ILE A 241 -15.85 -18.40 23.16
N PHE A 242 -15.37 -17.82 22.05
CA PHE A 242 -16.10 -17.76 20.78
C PHE A 242 -15.63 -18.81 19.76
N GLY A 243 -14.43 -19.37 19.92
CA GLY A 243 -13.81 -20.30 18.99
C GLY A 243 -12.86 -19.62 18.00
N THR A 244 -11.93 -20.40 17.44
CA THR A 244 -10.78 -19.92 16.64
C THR A 244 -11.15 -19.10 15.41
N ASN A 245 -12.29 -19.41 14.77
CA ASN A 245 -12.70 -18.76 13.52
C ASN A 245 -13.87 -17.79 13.68
N ALA A 246 -14.57 -17.78 14.83
CA ALA A 246 -15.81 -17.02 14.98
C ALA A 246 -15.61 -15.50 14.86
N ILE A 247 -14.40 -15.02 15.17
CA ILE A 247 -14.07 -13.58 15.20
C ILE A 247 -13.14 -13.17 14.05
N THR A 248 -12.69 -14.12 13.24
CA THR A 248 -11.77 -13.90 12.11
C THR A 248 -12.37 -14.25 10.75
N SER A 249 -13.42 -15.08 10.72
CA SER A 249 -14.13 -15.42 9.49
C SER A 249 -14.88 -14.21 8.94
N ILE A 250 -14.75 -13.95 7.64
CA ILE A 250 -15.49 -12.89 6.96
C ILE A 250 -16.99 -13.18 7.02
N GLN A 251 -17.76 -12.18 7.47
CA GLN A 251 -19.21 -12.16 7.45
C GLN A 251 -19.68 -10.99 6.58
N THR A 252 -20.85 -11.10 5.98
CA THR A 252 -21.53 -10.00 5.29
C THR A 252 -22.73 -9.50 6.11
N THR A 253 -23.08 -8.23 5.91
CA THR A 253 -24.30 -7.62 6.41
C THR A 253 -24.93 -6.77 5.33
N PHE A 254 -26.26 -6.69 5.32
CA PHE A 254 -26.95 -5.69 4.53
C PHE A 254 -26.99 -4.37 5.30
N ALA A 255 -26.67 -3.29 4.59
CA ALA A 255 -26.70 -1.93 5.09
C ALA A 255 -27.49 -1.07 4.10
N PHE A 256 -28.32 -0.16 4.61
CA PHE A 256 -29.20 0.64 3.77
C PHE A 256 -29.28 2.07 4.27
N VAL A 257 -28.87 3.02 3.44
CA VAL A 257 -29.01 4.46 3.71
C VAL A 257 -30.36 4.91 3.19
N LYS A 258 -31.19 5.43 4.10
CA LYS A 258 -32.56 5.87 3.85
C LYS A 258 -32.61 7.25 3.17
N PRO A 259 -33.76 7.66 2.61
CA PRO A 259 -33.84 8.91 1.85
C PRO A 259 -33.40 10.17 2.59
N ASN A 260 -33.60 10.22 3.91
CA ASN A 260 -33.22 11.38 4.72
C ASN A 260 -31.70 11.58 4.84
N ALA A 261 -30.89 10.54 4.62
CA ALA A 261 -29.44 10.56 4.80
C ALA A 261 -28.70 10.20 3.51
N PHE A 262 -29.40 10.13 2.36
CA PHE A 262 -28.81 9.77 1.08
C PHE A 262 -27.71 10.75 0.65
N ALA A 263 -27.91 12.05 0.88
CA ALA A 263 -26.90 13.08 0.62
C ALA A 263 -25.62 12.88 1.46
N ASP A 264 -25.75 12.29 2.64
CA ASP A 264 -24.64 11.99 3.57
C ASP A 264 -24.03 10.60 3.35
N ALA A 265 -24.49 9.83 2.35
CA ALA A 265 -24.02 8.47 2.09
C ALA A 265 -22.48 8.35 1.98
N PRO A 266 -21.74 9.28 1.33
CA PRO A 266 -20.28 9.24 1.32
C PRO A 266 -19.64 9.34 2.72
N ALA A 267 -20.20 10.17 3.60
CA ALA A 267 -19.71 10.30 4.98
C ALA A 267 -20.05 9.05 5.81
N ILE A 268 -21.25 8.49 5.64
CA ILE A 268 -21.66 7.22 6.27
C ILE A 268 -20.76 6.07 5.83
N LEU A 269 -20.42 5.99 4.53
CA LEU A 269 -19.47 5.03 4.00
C LEU A 269 -18.07 5.24 4.61
N ALA A 270 -17.62 6.48 4.77
CA ALA A 270 -16.35 6.76 5.44
C ALA A 270 -16.33 6.25 6.90
N HIS A 271 -17.43 6.37 7.64
CA HIS A 271 -17.58 5.78 8.97
C HIS A 271 -17.53 4.24 8.93
N ALA A 272 -18.22 3.62 7.98
CA ALA A 272 -18.18 2.16 7.79
C ALA A 272 -16.74 1.68 7.47
N GLU A 273 -16.05 2.36 6.56
CA GLU A 273 -14.66 2.06 6.21
C GLU A 273 -13.71 2.25 7.41
N ALA A 274 -13.88 3.31 8.19
CA ALA A 274 -13.14 3.54 9.43
C ALA A 274 -13.48 2.50 10.53
N ALA A 275 -14.64 1.87 10.42
CA ALA A 275 -15.02 0.69 11.19
C ALA A 275 -14.56 -0.63 10.55
N GLY A 276 -13.67 -0.61 9.57
CA GLY A 276 -13.08 -1.80 8.97
C GLY A 276 -14.01 -2.56 8.03
N PHE A 277 -15.14 -1.97 7.61
CA PHE A 277 -15.98 -2.57 6.57
C PHE A 277 -15.35 -2.36 5.20
N SER A 278 -15.45 -3.39 4.37
CA SER A 278 -15.31 -3.27 2.91
C SER A 278 -16.69 -3.39 2.27
N MET A 279 -16.93 -2.65 1.19
CA MET A 279 -18.17 -2.75 0.44
C MET A 279 -18.06 -3.83 -0.63
N LEU A 280 -19.00 -4.77 -0.64
CA LEU A 280 -19.07 -5.86 -1.61
C LEU A 280 -19.80 -5.41 -2.89
N CYS A 281 -20.95 -4.78 -2.72
CA CYS A 281 -21.73 -4.17 -3.78
C CYS A 281 -22.63 -3.09 -3.20
N SER A 282 -23.07 -2.16 -4.06
CA SER A 282 -24.03 -1.12 -3.73
C SER A 282 -24.92 -0.81 -4.92
N LYS A 283 -26.12 -0.31 -4.63
CA LYS A 283 -27.09 0.12 -5.63
C LYS A 283 -27.88 1.32 -5.12
N GLU A 284 -27.89 2.39 -5.89
CA GLU A 284 -28.84 3.48 -5.68
C GLU A 284 -30.23 3.00 -6.10
N VAL A 285 -31.21 3.21 -5.22
CA VAL A 285 -32.59 2.74 -5.41
C VAL A 285 -33.59 3.79 -4.95
N THR A 286 -34.61 4.03 -5.76
CA THR A 286 -35.82 4.75 -5.34
C THR A 286 -36.94 3.73 -5.23
N LEU A 287 -37.39 3.44 -4.00
CA LEU A 287 -38.34 2.36 -3.75
C LEU A 287 -39.73 2.71 -4.25
N THR A 288 -40.37 1.76 -4.94
CA THR A 288 -41.81 1.82 -5.22
C THR A 288 -42.62 1.40 -4.00
N GLN A 289 -43.91 1.76 -3.98
CA GLN A 289 -44.82 1.35 -2.92
C GLN A 289 -44.89 -0.18 -2.78
N GLU A 290 -44.90 -0.91 -3.90
CA GLU A 290 -44.89 -2.38 -3.91
C GLU A 290 -43.61 -2.96 -3.29
N GLN A 291 -42.45 -2.35 -3.58
CA GLN A 291 -41.18 -2.77 -3.01
C GLN A 291 -41.12 -2.52 -1.50
N VAL A 292 -41.66 -1.39 -1.02
CA VAL A 292 -41.76 -1.09 0.42
C VAL A 292 -42.68 -2.09 1.12
N ASP A 293 -43.84 -2.37 0.55
CA ASP A 293 -44.81 -3.34 1.05
C ASP A 293 -44.19 -4.74 1.19
N SER A 294 -43.39 -5.14 0.20
CA SER A 294 -42.69 -6.43 0.22
C SER A 294 -41.52 -6.44 1.21
N PHE A 295 -40.71 -5.39 1.23
CA PHE A 295 -39.50 -5.33 2.06
C PHE A 295 -39.82 -5.21 3.55
N TYR A 296 -40.84 -4.43 3.90
CA TYR A 296 -41.30 -4.22 5.28
C TYR A 296 -42.57 -5.01 5.60
N ALA A 297 -42.78 -6.16 4.96
CA ALA A 297 -43.98 -6.98 5.15
C ALA A 297 -44.25 -7.32 6.63
N GLU A 298 -43.19 -7.57 7.42
CA GLU A 298 -43.25 -7.82 8.87
C GLU A 298 -43.76 -6.63 9.70
N HIS A 299 -43.91 -5.46 9.09
CA HIS A 299 -44.39 -4.25 9.74
C HIS A 299 -45.71 -3.76 9.17
N LYS A 300 -46.27 -4.41 8.13
CA LYS A 300 -47.45 -3.96 7.40
C LYS A 300 -48.68 -3.72 8.28
N GLU A 301 -48.84 -4.50 9.35
CA GLU A 301 -49.96 -4.38 10.29
C GLU A 301 -49.69 -3.37 11.44
N LYS A 302 -48.50 -2.77 11.52
CA LYS A 302 -48.14 -1.85 12.60
C LYS A 302 -48.61 -0.43 12.29
N ALA A 303 -49.10 0.28 13.31
CA ALA A 303 -49.67 1.62 13.17
C ALA A 303 -48.73 2.67 12.54
N PHE A 304 -47.41 2.49 12.65
CA PHE A 304 -46.41 3.40 12.06
C PHE A 304 -46.10 3.11 10.58
N PHE A 305 -46.56 1.99 10.03
CA PHE A 305 -46.19 1.54 8.68
C PHE A 305 -46.58 2.51 7.56
N PRO A 306 -47.77 3.14 7.54
CA PRO A 306 -48.10 4.10 6.50
C PRO A 306 -47.10 5.27 6.41
N ASN A 307 -46.64 5.76 7.57
CA ASN A 307 -45.65 6.83 7.65
C ASN A 307 -44.26 6.37 7.21
N LEU A 308 -43.85 5.17 7.64
CA LEU A 308 -42.61 4.54 7.16
C LEU A 308 -42.65 4.37 5.65
N SER A 309 -43.80 3.96 5.11
CA SER A 309 -43.96 3.70 3.70
C SER A 309 -43.83 4.96 2.86
N ALA A 310 -44.62 5.99 3.19
CA ALA A 310 -44.57 7.28 2.51
C ALA A 310 -43.16 7.89 2.55
N PHE A 311 -42.42 7.69 3.65
CA PHE A 311 -41.05 8.13 3.78
C PHE A 311 -40.08 7.33 2.90
N MET A 312 -40.15 6.00 2.89
CA MET A 312 -39.22 5.16 2.12
C MET A 312 -39.39 5.33 0.60
N THR A 313 -40.58 5.74 0.14
CA THR A 313 -40.84 6.09 -1.27
C THR A 313 -40.54 7.56 -1.61
N SER A 314 -40.09 8.39 -0.65
CA SER A 314 -39.99 9.84 -0.85
C SER A 314 -38.76 10.30 -1.64
N GLY A 315 -37.79 9.41 -1.93
CA GLY A 315 -36.55 9.79 -2.59
C GLY A 315 -35.55 8.64 -2.73
N PRO A 316 -34.35 8.93 -3.26
CA PRO A 316 -33.29 7.94 -3.48
C PRO A 316 -32.74 7.41 -2.15
N SER A 317 -32.31 6.15 -2.17
CA SER A 317 -31.69 5.43 -1.07
C SER A 317 -30.47 4.66 -1.60
N LEU A 318 -29.56 4.25 -0.70
CA LEU A 318 -28.40 3.45 -1.07
C LEU A 318 -28.47 2.09 -0.38
N ALA A 319 -28.72 1.03 -1.16
CA ALA A 319 -28.59 -0.35 -0.70
C ALA A 319 -27.14 -0.81 -0.82
N MET A 320 -26.62 -1.50 0.18
CA MET A 320 -25.23 -1.95 0.23
C MET A 320 -25.12 -3.31 0.90
N VAL A 321 -24.14 -4.10 0.45
CA VAL A 321 -23.66 -5.27 1.18
C VAL A 321 -22.26 -4.96 1.67
N LEU A 322 -22.09 -4.93 2.99
CA LEU A 322 -20.81 -4.66 3.63
C LEU A 322 -20.24 -5.96 4.21
N GLN A 323 -18.92 -6.04 4.30
CA GLN A 323 -18.25 -7.22 4.80
C GLN A 323 -17.07 -6.90 5.71
N ARG A 324 -16.88 -7.78 6.69
CA ARG A 324 -15.73 -7.86 7.61
C ARG A 324 -15.97 -9.04 8.57
N PRO A 325 -14.99 -9.45 9.40
CA PRO A 325 -15.30 -10.30 10.54
C PRO A 325 -16.33 -9.64 11.45
N CYS A 326 -17.31 -10.42 11.92
CA CYS A 326 -18.42 -9.97 12.76
C CYS A 326 -19.26 -8.82 12.17
N ALA A 327 -19.39 -8.74 10.84
CA ALA A 327 -20.04 -7.63 10.14
C ALA A 327 -21.43 -7.24 10.67
N ILE A 328 -22.29 -8.22 11.00
CA ILE A 328 -23.65 -7.93 11.47
C ILE A 328 -23.60 -7.19 12.80
N ALA A 329 -22.89 -7.74 13.79
CA ALA A 329 -22.78 -7.13 15.12
C ALA A 329 -22.05 -5.79 15.07
N ALA A 330 -20.95 -5.71 14.32
CA ALA A 330 -20.18 -4.48 14.15
C ALA A 330 -21.03 -3.35 13.53
N TRP A 331 -21.86 -3.66 12.51
CA TRP A 331 -22.65 -2.64 11.82
C TRP A 331 -23.76 -2.14 12.74
N ARG A 332 -24.42 -3.06 13.46
CA ARG A 332 -25.43 -2.71 14.47
C ARG A 332 -24.87 -1.84 15.58
N SER A 333 -23.68 -2.17 16.07
CA SER A 333 -23.02 -1.35 17.10
C SER A 333 -22.66 0.04 16.57
N LEU A 334 -22.19 0.13 15.31
CA LEU A 334 -21.82 1.40 14.69
C LEU A 334 -23.02 2.32 14.43
N ILE A 335 -24.16 1.75 13.99
CA ILE A 335 -25.36 2.57 13.72
C ILE A 335 -26.06 3.01 15.01
N GLY A 336 -25.95 2.23 16.09
CA GLY A 336 -26.58 2.53 17.38
C GLY A 336 -28.09 2.23 17.41
N PRO A 337 -28.80 2.61 18.49
CA PRO A 337 -30.19 2.22 18.71
C PRO A 337 -31.15 2.80 17.68
N THR A 338 -32.29 2.13 17.44
CA THR A 338 -33.25 2.47 16.37
C THR A 338 -33.82 3.88 16.49
N ASN A 339 -34.05 4.36 17.71
CA ASN A 339 -34.57 5.69 17.98
C ASN A 339 -33.41 6.71 18.00
N SER A 340 -33.45 7.68 17.09
CA SER A 340 -32.41 8.70 16.92
C SER A 340 -32.23 9.61 18.13
N GLU A 341 -33.29 9.87 18.92
CA GLU A 341 -33.21 10.66 20.15
C GLU A 341 -32.46 9.89 21.25
N THR A 342 -32.75 8.60 21.40
CA THR A 342 -32.00 7.71 22.30
C THR A 342 -30.54 7.60 21.86
N ALA A 343 -30.29 7.52 20.54
CA ALA A 343 -28.94 7.53 20.00
C ALA A 343 -28.21 8.83 20.34
N LYS A 344 -28.82 10.00 20.12
CA LYS A 344 -28.22 11.31 20.47
C LYS A 344 -27.93 11.46 21.96
N ALA A 345 -28.83 10.97 22.82
CA ALA A 345 -28.69 11.10 24.26
C ALA A 345 -27.61 10.18 24.84
N ASN A 346 -27.56 8.92 24.38
CA ASN A 346 -26.79 7.87 25.05
C ASN A 346 -25.62 7.32 24.20
N PHE A 347 -25.63 7.53 22.89
CA PHE A 347 -24.63 6.99 21.94
C PHE A 347 -24.25 8.06 20.90
N PRO A 348 -23.72 9.22 21.32
CA PRO A 348 -23.58 10.40 20.47
C PRO A 348 -22.69 10.19 19.23
N LEU A 349 -21.83 9.16 19.25
CA LEU A 349 -20.94 8.80 18.15
C LEU A 349 -21.58 7.85 17.11
N SER A 350 -22.80 7.39 17.33
CA SER A 350 -23.46 6.44 16.42
C SER A 350 -23.97 7.11 15.15
N ILE A 351 -24.02 6.38 14.02
CA ILE A 351 -24.52 6.95 12.75
C ILE A 351 -25.95 7.50 12.88
N ARG A 352 -26.82 6.84 13.67
CA ARG A 352 -28.19 7.32 13.93
C ARG A 352 -28.22 8.57 14.81
N ALA A 353 -27.24 8.78 15.68
CA ALA A 353 -27.13 10.02 16.44
C ALA A 353 -26.72 11.19 15.53
N LEU A 354 -25.76 10.94 14.64
CA LEU A 354 -25.17 11.94 13.74
C LEU A 354 -26.13 12.37 12.61
N TYR A 355 -26.82 11.41 11.97
CA TYR A 355 -27.58 11.65 10.74
C TYR A 355 -29.09 11.39 10.89
N GLY A 356 -29.51 10.78 12.01
CA GLY A 356 -30.92 10.48 12.27
C GLY A 356 -31.70 11.70 12.75
N LEU A 357 -32.95 11.82 12.28
CA LEU A 357 -33.85 12.90 12.66
C LEU A 357 -34.79 12.46 13.79
N ASP A 358 -35.47 11.32 13.61
CA ASP A 358 -36.48 10.80 14.54
C ASP A 358 -36.50 9.25 14.52
N GLY A 359 -37.50 8.62 15.14
CA GLY A 359 -37.63 7.16 15.18
C GLY A 359 -37.91 6.47 13.83
N THR A 360 -38.49 7.18 12.86
CA THR A 360 -38.79 6.68 11.51
C THR A 360 -37.68 7.05 10.53
N LYS A 361 -37.24 8.31 10.56
CA LYS A 361 -36.17 8.90 9.75
C LYS A 361 -34.82 8.77 10.45
N ASN A 362 -34.43 7.53 10.73
CA ASN A 362 -33.22 7.22 11.50
C ASN A 362 -31.98 7.01 10.64
N ALA A 363 -31.91 7.59 9.44
CA ALA A 363 -30.77 7.56 8.51
C ALA A 363 -30.42 6.19 7.90
N VAL A 364 -30.22 5.14 8.71
CA VAL A 364 -29.67 3.86 8.26
C VAL A 364 -30.39 2.63 8.85
N HIS A 365 -30.42 1.58 8.05
CA HIS A 365 -30.86 0.23 8.42
C HIS A 365 -29.70 -0.77 8.35
N GLY A 366 -29.81 -1.83 9.15
CA GLY A 366 -28.84 -2.91 9.21
C GLY A 366 -29.49 -4.19 9.69
N SER A 367 -29.22 -5.31 9.01
CA SER A 367 -29.76 -6.61 9.38
C SER A 367 -29.37 -7.02 10.81
N ASP A 368 -30.18 -7.87 11.42
CA ASP A 368 -29.98 -8.37 12.79
C ASP A 368 -29.50 -9.82 12.88
N SER A 369 -29.61 -10.58 11.79
CA SER A 369 -29.26 -11.99 11.75
C SER A 369 -28.80 -12.41 10.35
N PRO A 370 -28.05 -13.52 10.22
CA PRO A 370 -27.69 -14.07 8.92
C PRO A 370 -28.89 -14.36 8.01
N VAL A 371 -30.04 -14.73 8.60
CA VAL A 371 -31.28 -14.98 7.86
C VAL A 371 -31.83 -13.67 7.27
N SER A 372 -31.85 -12.60 8.07
CA SER A 372 -32.25 -11.27 7.62
C SER A 372 -31.29 -10.74 6.54
N VAL A 373 -29.98 -10.95 6.68
CA VAL A 373 -28.99 -10.59 5.63
C VAL A 373 -29.32 -11.30 4.32
N ALA A 374 -29.54 -12.61 4.34
CA ALA A 374 -29.85 -13.37 3.12
C ALA A 374 -31.14 -12.87 2.44
N ARG A 375 -32.18 -12.59 3.22
CA ARG A 375 -33.46 -12.06 2.73
C ARG A 375 -33.30 -10.65 2.14
N GLU A 376 -32.67 -9.75 2.89
CA GLU A 376 -32.55 -8.33 2.55
C GLU A 376 -31.55 -8.11 1.41
N SER A 377 -30.37 -8.74 1.46
CA SER A 377 -29.42 -8.73 0.34
C SER A 377 -30.03 -9.37 -0.91
N GLY A 378 -30.75 -10.49 -0.78
CA GLY A 378 -31.39 -11.15 -1.93
C GLY A 378 -32.51 -10.33 -2.57
N PHE A 379 -33.20 -9.47 -1.81
CA PHE A 379 -34.21 -8.56 -2.33
C PHE A 379 -33.61 -7.48 -3.25
N PHE A 380 -32.47 -6.89 -2.86
CA PHE A 380 -31.82 -5.81 -3.61
C PHE A 380 -30.79 -6.29 -4.64
N PHE A 381 -30.17 -7.45 -4.36
CA PHE A 381 -29.08 -8.06 -5.12
C PHE A 381 -29.36 -9.56 -5.34
N PRO A 382 -30.42 -9.92 -6.08
CA PRO A 382 -30.81 -11.32 -6.31
C PRO A 382 -29.69 -12.14 -6.96
N GLU A 383 -28.79 -11.50 -7.70
CA GLU A 383 -27.58 -12.10 -8.26
C GLU A 383 -26.67 -12.74 -7.22
N LEU A 384 -26.68 -12.28 -5.96
CA LEU A 384 -25.90 -12.90 -4.88
C LEU A 384 -26.44 -14.29 -4.48
N SER A 385 -27.68 -14.61 -4.83
CA SER A 385 -28.26 -15.93 -4.59
C SER A 385 -28.01 -16.92 -5.73
N LYS A 386 -27.62 -16.41 -6.91
CA LYS A 386 -27.39 -17.21 -8.12
C LYS A 386 -26.02 -17.87 -8.09
N THR A 387 -25.94 -19.07 -8.63
CA THR A 387 -24.65 -19.70 -8.96
C THR A 387 -24.04 -18.92 -10.12
N GLN A 388 -22.77 -18.54 -9.97
CA GLN A 388 -21.98 -17.80 -10.94
C GLN A 388 -20.61 -18.44 -11.05
N SER A 389 -19.90 -18.15 -12.13
CA SER A 389 -18.46 -18.43 -12.24
C SER A 389 -17.66 -17.13 -12.29
N THR A 390 -16.46 -17.14 -11.71
CA THR A 390 -15.50 -16.04 -11.73
C THR A 390 -14.10 -16.53 -12.09
N LEU A 391 -13.29 -15.66 -12.68
CA LEU A 391 -11.88 -15.92 -12.87
C LEU A 391 -11.11 -15.56 -11.61
N ALA A 392 -10.35 -16.51 -11.09
CA ALA A 392 -9.32 -16.28 -10.11
C ALA A 392 -7.95 -16.47 -10.78
N ILE A 393 -7.10 -15.45 -10.75
CA ILE A 393 -5.71 -15.59 -11.20
C ILE A 393 -4.81 -15.47 -10.00
N VAL A 394 -3.86 -16.39 -9.86
CA VAL A 394 -2.74 -16.30 -8.92
C VAL A 394 -1.49 -15.93 -9.70
N TRP A 395 -0.86 -14.82 -9.30
CA TRP A 395 0.33 -14.30 -9.95
C TRP A 395 1.54 -15.21 -9.77
N PRO A 396 2.54 -15.11 -10.68
CA PRO A 396 3.67 -16.05 -10.68
C PRO A 396 4.41 -16.15 -9.34
N ASP A 397 4.51 -15.05 -8.61
CA ASP A 397 5.17 -14.92 -7.32
C ASP A 397 4.37 -15.47 -6.12
N ALA A 398 3.12 -15.88 -6.33
CA ALA A 398 2.25 -16.47 -5.31
C ALA A 398 1.78 -17.90 -5.67
N THR A 399 2.34 -18.50 -6.71
CA THR A 399 1.94 -19.84 -7.19
C THR A 399 2.19 -20.95 -6.18
N ASP A 400 3.14 -20.78 -5.26
CA ASP A 400 3.38 -21.70 -4.15
C ASP A 400 2.25 -21.72 -3.12
N LYS A 401 1.29 -20.78 -3.18
CA LYS A 401 0.13 -20.68 -2.28
C LYS A 401 -1.17 -21.21 -2.88
N VAL A 402 -1.16 -21.73 -4.12
CA VAL A 402 -2.39 -22.14 -4.83
C VAL A 402 -3.19 -23.17 -4.04
N ASP A 403 -2.56 -24.18 -3.44
CA ASP A 403 -3.27 -25.21 -2.68
C ASP A 403 -4.00 -24.64 -1.46
N ASP A 404 -3.38 -23.69 -0.75
CA ASP A 404 -4.01 -23.02 0.39
C ASP A 404 -5.16 -22.11 -0.05
N ILE A 405 -4.98 -21.41 -1.17
CA ILE A 405 -6.01 -20.58 -1.79
C ILE A 405 -7.22 -21.44 -2.20
N VAL A 406 -7.00 -22.60 -2.81
CA VAL A 406 -8.07 -23.51 -3.23
C VAL A 406 -8.82 -24.07 -2.03
N LYS A 407 -8.13 -24.44 -0.95
CA LYS A 407 -8.78 -24.88 0.30
C LYS A 407 -9.63 -23.78 0.91
N LEU A 408 -9.14 -22.54 0.91
CA LEU A 408 -9.90 -21.38 1.40
C LEU A 408 -11.13 -21.12 0.52
N ALA A 409 -11.01 -21.23 -0.81
CA ALA A 409 -12.11 -21.05 -1.74
C ALA A 409 -13.20 -22.11 -1.51
N ALA A 410 -12.80 -23.37 -1.32
CA ALA A 410 -13.71 -24.45 -0.97
C ALA A 410 -14.44 -24.21 0.36
N ALA A 411 -13.74 -23.72 1.39
CA ALA A 411 -14.34 -23.36 2.67
C ALA A 411 -15.35 -22.20 2.55
N ALA A 412 -15.19 -21.33 1.55
CA ALA A 412 -16.12 -20.26 1.21
C ALA A 412 -17.28 -20.72 0.29
N GLY A 413 -17.36 -22.02 -0.04
CA GLY A 413 -18.41 -22.58 -0.89
C GLY A 413 -18.17 -22.40 -2.40
N LEU A 414 -16.92 -22.13 -2.81
CA LEU A 414 -16.51 -22.07 -4.21
C LEU A 414 -15.84 -23.37 -4.64
N VAL A 415 -16.18 -23.85 -5.84
CA VAL A 415 -15.60 -25.05 -6.43
C VAL A 415 -14.76 -24.66 -7.63
N VAL A 416 -13.55 -25.20 -7.72
CA VAL A 416 -12.72 -25.08 -8.92
C VAL A 416 -13.31 -25.98 -10.01
N THR A 417 -13.80 -25.41 -11.10
CA THR A 417 -14.35 -26.17 -12.23
C THR A 417 -13.31 -26.42 -13.31
N ASN A 418 -12.50 -25.40 -13.63
CA ASN A 418 -11.37 -25.50 -14.55
C ASN A 418 -10.11 -24.86 -13.92
N SER A 419 -8.94 -25.33 -14.33
CA SER A 419 -7.66 -24.72 -13.97
C SER A 419 -6.65 -24.82 -15.11
N ILE A 420 -5.75 -23.85 -15.20
CA ILE A 420 -4.61 -23.86 -16.12
C ILE A 420 -3.42 -23.14 -15.48
N SER A 421 -2.22 -23.70 -15.65
CA SER A 421 -0.98 -22.98 -15.40
C SER A 421 -0.32 -22.64 -16.73
N THR A 422 0.02 -21.37 -16.92
CA THR A 422 0.55 -20.88 -18.20
C THR A 422 1.44 -19.66 -18.01
N GLN A 423 2.45 -19.52 -18.85
CA GLN A 423 3.31 -18.34 -18.91
C GLN A 423 2.88 -17.47 -20.10
N LEU A 424 2.77 -16.17 -19.88
CA LEU A 424 2.38 -15.22 -20.91
C LEU A 424 3.62 -14.59 -21.56
N ASP A 425 3.52 -14.30 -22.86
CA ASP A 425 4.42 -13.35 -23.50
C ASP A 425 3.95 -11.90 -23.22
N SER A 426 4.79 -10.91 -23.57
CA SER A 426 4.50 -9.50 -23.29
C SER A 426 3.22 -8.97 -23.96
N ALA A 427 2.89 -9.47 -25.15
CA ALA A 427 1.69 -9.04 -25.87
C ALA A 427 0.44 -9.56 -25.16
N ARG A 428 0.39 -10.86 -24.88
CA ARG A 428 -0.72 -11.49 -24.14
C ARG A 428 -0.85 -10.97 -22.71
N ALA A 429 0.25 -10.65 -22.04
CA ALA A 429 0.22 -10.02 -20.72
C ALA A 429 -0.42 -8.63 -20.78
N THR A 430 -0.12 -7.84 -21.82
CA THR A 430 -0.72 -6.52 -22.04
C THR A 430 -2.21 -6.63 -22.35
N ASP A 431 -2.60 -7.54 -23.25
CA ASP A 431 -4.00 -7.81 -23.59
C ASP A 431 -4.80 -8.27 -22.37
N LEU A 432 -4.20 -9.15 -21.53
CA LEU A 432 -4.81 -9.56 -20.28
C LEU A 432 -5.05 -8.35 -19.38
N LEU A 433 -4.03 -7.53 -19.10
CA LEU A 433 -4.17 -6.38 -18.20
C LEU A 433 -5.21 -5.36 -18.70
N ALA A 434 -5.29 -5.16 -20.02
CA ALA A 434 -6.34 -4.35 -20.64
C ALA A 434 -7.73 -4.97 -20.42
N LEU A 435 -7.87 -6.28 -20.60
CA LEU A 435 -9.11 -7.01 -20.33
C LEU A 435 -9.54 -6.91 -18.86
N LEU A 436 -8.58 -6.94 -17.94
CA LEU A 436 -8.84 -6.81 -16.49
C LEU A 436 -9.19 -5.38 -16.06
N GLY A 437 -9.18 -4.40 -16.97
CA GLY A 437 -9.46 -3.00 -16.65
C GLY A 437 -8.39 -2.33 -15.79
N SER A 438 -7.12 -2.73 -15.95
CA SER A 438 -6.01 -2.20 -15.15
C SER A 438 -5.61 -0.79 -15.61
N ASP A 439 -6.11 0.26 -14.94
CA ASP A 439 -5.68 1.66 -15.12
C ASP A 439 -4.33 1.95 -14.43
N LEU A 440 -3.31 1.13 -14.71
CA LEU A 440 -1.99 1.29 -14.10
C LEU A 440 -1.23 2.45 -14.76
N PRO A 441 -0.58 3.34 -13.97
CA PRO A 441 0.27 4.38 -14.52
C PRO A 441 1.43 3.78 -15.32
N ARG A 442 1.86 4.45 -16.37
CA ARG A 442 3.07 4.07 -17.12
C ARG A 442 4.32 4.56 -16.39
N ALA A 443 5.37 3.77 -16.47
CA ALA A 443 6.68 4.15 -15.97
C ALA A 443 7.19 5.40 -16.73
N PRO A 444 7.85 6.36 -16.05
CA PRO A 444 8.48 7.48 -16.72
C PRO A 444 9.57 6.98 -17.70
N PRO A 445 9.81 7.68 -18.82
CA PRO A 445 10.84 7.28 -19.78
C PRO A 445 12.23 7.29 -19.11
N PRO A 446 13.13 6.38 -19.51
CA PRO A 446 14.49 6.39 -18.99
C PRO A 446 15.18 7.73 -19.32
N PRO A 447 16.06 8.24 -18.44
CA PRO A 447 16.80 9.47 -18.71
C PRO A 447 17.69 9.30 -19.95
N PRO A 448 17.93 10.38 -20.72
CA PRO A 448 18.77 10.33 -21.90
C PRO A 448 20.22 9.94 -21.55
N PRO A 449 20.98 9.33 -22.49
CA PRO A 449 22.38 9.00 -22.26
C PRO A 449 23.21 10.26 -21.96
N GLN A 450 24.04 10.22 -20.93
CA GLN A 450 24.90 11.34 -20.54
C GLN A 450 26.22 10.83 -19.94
N PRO A 451 27.28 11.64 -19.91
CA PRO A 451 28.54 11.27 -19.27
C PRO A 451 28.36 10.82 -17.83
N PHE A 452 29.09 9.78 -17.43
CA PHE A 452 29.03 9.20 -16.10
C PHE A 452 30.39 8.66 -15.65
N ILE A 453 30.57 8.42 -14.35
CA ILE A 453 31.79 7.85 -13.79
C ILE A 453 31.79 6.35 -14.09
N SER A 454 32.66 5.94 -15.01
CA SER A 454 32.79 4.55 -15.43
C SER A 454 33.75 3.75 -14.56
N ALA A 455 34.71 4.40 -13.90
CA ALA A 455 35.56 3.74 -12.92
C ALA A 455 36.16 4.69 -11.89
N PHE A 456 36.46 4.15 -10.72
CA PHE A 456 37.31 4.76 -9.70
C PHE A 456 38.38 3.76 -9.28
N VAL A 457 39.64 4.16 -9.39
CA VAL A 457 40.81 3.30 -9.21
C VAL A 457 41.66 3.83 -8.09
N GLU A 458 42.02 2.94 -7.16
CA GLU A 458 43.07 3.15 -6.16
C GLU A 458 44.18 2.12 -6.33
N ALA A 459 45.43 2.56 -6.35
CA ALA A 459 46.63 1.74 -6.53
C ALA A 459 47.79 2.28 -5.68
N GLY A 460 47.67 2.21 -4.35
CA GLY A 460 48.67 2.74 -3.43
C GLY A 460 48.61 4.27 -3.35
N ASP A 461 49.61 4.95 -3.91
CA ASP A 461 49.63 6.41 -4.07
C ASP A 461 49.08 6.88 -5.42
N ASP A 462 48.87 5.95 -6.36
CA ASP A 462 48.22 6.22 -7.63
C ASP A 462 46.69 6.13 -7.49
N SER A 463 45.98 7.06 -8.12
CA SER A 463 44.51 7.04 -8.16
C SER A 463 44.00 7.72 -9.42
N ALA A 464 42.87 7.25 -9.95
CA ALA A 464 42.19 7.86 -11.08
C ALA A 464 40.66 7.73 -11.02
N VAL A 465 39.99 8.66 -11.67
CA VAL A 465 38.55 8.62 -11.94
C VAL A 465 38.36 8.65 -13.44
N GLN A 466 37.73 7.62 -13.96
CA GLN A 466 37.40 7.50 -15.38
C GLN A 466 35.94 7.92 -15.60
N ILE A 467 35.74 8.77 -16.60
CA ILE A 467 34.43 9.23 -17.08
C ILE A 467 34.21 8.62 -18.46
N TYR A 468 33.03 8.07 -18.72
CA TYR A 468 32.66 7.54 -20.03
C TYR A 468 31.59 8.37 -20.70
N ASN A 469 31.67 8.51 -22.02
CA ASN A 469 30.65 9.14 -22.85
C ASN A 469 29.84 8.09 -23.62
N PRO A 470 28.59 7.81 -23.21
CA PRO A 470 27.74 6.84 -23.88
C PRO A 470 27.05 7.40 -25.13
N THR A 471 27.25 8.68 -25.47
CA THR A 471 26.63 9.32 -26.63
C THR A 471 27.45 9.09 -27.90
N ASP A 472 26.83 9.35 -29.05
CA ASP A 472 27.46 9.24 -30.37
C ASP A 472 28.21 10.53 -30.78
N ASN A 473 28.25 11.54 -29.91
CA ASN A 473 28.92 12.81 -30.16
C ASN A 473 30.07 13.04 -29.19
N ALA A 474 31.13 13.69 -29.66
CA ALA A 474 32.19 14.16 -28.78
C ALA A 474 31.68 15.31 -27.89
N ILE A 475 32.17 15.37 -26.65
CA ILE A 475 31.76 16.34 -25.65
C ILE A 475 32.97 17.21 -25.27
N ASP A 476 32.82 18.52 -25.45
CA ASP A 476 33.72 19.51 -24.85
C ASP A 476 33.47 19.53 -23.34
N LEU A 477 34.53 19.30 -22.57
CA LEU A 477 34.45 19.23 -21.11
C LEU A 477 34.46 20.62 -20.44
N LYS A 478 34.37 21.71 -21.21
CA LYS A 478 34.13 23.04 -20.66
C LYS A 478 32.90 23.05 -19.73
N GLY A 479 33.10 23.51 -18.50
CA GLY A 479 32.05 23.57 -17.48
C GLY A 479 31.81 22.26 -16.74
N TYR A 480 32.51 21.17 -17.10
CA TYR A 480 32.56 19.95 -16.29
C TYR A 480 33.59 20.07 -15.17
N ALA A 481 33.34 19.37 -14.08
CA ALA A 481 34.25 19.30 -12.94
C ALA A 481 34.12 17.98 -12.20
N LEU A 482 35.17 17.60 -11.49
CA LEU A 482 35.13 16.55 -10.47
C LEU A 482 35.06 17.23 -9.09
N GLY A 483 34.08 16.87 -8.28
CA GLY A 483 33.90 17.43 -6.95
C GLY A 483 33.93 16.36 -5.86
N TRP A 484 34.38 16.73 -4.67
CA TRP A 484 34.27 15.89 -3.48
C TRP A 484 33.91 16.71 -2.23
N LEU A 485 33.53 16.00 -1.17
CA LEU A 485 33.26 16.62 0.11
C LEU A 485 34.57 16.98 0.83
N SER A 486 34.77 18.26 1.12
CA SER A 486 35.95 18.75 1.82
C SER A 486 35.90 18.36 3.29
N ALA A 487 37.04 17.92 3.83
CA ALA A 487 37.23 17.74 5.27
C ALA A 487 36.96 19.02 6.09
N LYS A 488 37.03 20.20 5.48
CA LYS A 488 36.82 21.52 6.12
C LYS A 488 35.42 22.11 5.89
N SER A 489 34.63 21.55 4.97
CA SER A 489 33.29 22.07 4.68
C SER A 489 32.38 21.96 5.90
N LYS A 490 31.46 22.91 6.11
CA LYS A 490 30.39 22.83 7.14
C LYS A 490 29.01 22.58 6.54
N ASN A 491 28.87 22.63 5.21
CA ASN A 491 27.60 22.48 4.51
C ASN A 491 27.45 21.03 4.02
N ALA A 492 26.37 20.37 4.45
CA ALA A 492 25.97 19.05 3.94
C ALA A 492 25.25 19.20 2.58
N GLY A 493 25.35 18.18 1.72
CA GLY A 493 24.43 18.01 0.59
C GLY A 493 24.97 18.36 -0.80
N ALA A 494 26.21 18.85 -0.93
CA ALA A 494 26.83 19.10 -2.22
C ALA A 494 28.36 18.94 -2.16
N PRO A 495 29.03 18.70 -3.31
CA PRO A 495 30.49 18.79 -3.42
C PRO A 495 30.97 20.18 -3.00
N SER A 496 32.08 20.25 -2.26
CA SER A 496 32.61 21.52 -1.75
C SER A 496 34.03 21.83 -2.21
N ASP A 497 34.84 20.80 -2.44
CA ASP A 497 36.10 20.94 -3.18
C ASP A 497 35.79 20.51 -4.63
N VAL A 498 36.04 21.39 -5.60
CA VAL A 498 35.69 21.18 -7.00
C VAL A 498 36.88 21.50 -7.88
N ILE A 499 37.23 20.56 -8.78
CA ILE A 499 38.26 20.73 -9.79
C ILE A 499 37.62 20.71 -11.17
N SER A 500 37.63 21.88 -11.81
CA SER A 500 37.13 22.03 -13.18
C SER A 500 38.07 21.41 -14.21
N CYS A 501 37.48 20.89 -15.28
CA CYS A 501 38.23 20.51 -16.47
C CYS A 501 38.94 21.74 -17.07
N GLU A 502 40.20 21.56 -17.45
CA GLU A 502 40.98 22.58 -18.13
C GLU A 502 40.40 22.91 -19.52
N PRO A 503 40.60 24.13 -20.04
CA PRO A 503 40.24 24.44 -21.43
C PRO A 503 40.91 23.50 -22.42
N GLY A 504 40.15 22.98 -23.40
CA GLY A 504 40.67 22.09 -24.45
C GLY A 504 40.59 20.60 -24.13
N LYS A 505 40.07 20.21 -22.95
CA LYS A 505 39.78 18.81 -22.62
C LYS A 505 38.56 18.30 -23.39
N LEU A 506 38.67 17.10 -23.95
CA LEU A 506 37.66 16.50 -24.83
C LEU A 506 37.35 15.08 -24.36
N LEU A 507 36.06 14.73 -24.38
CA LEU A 507 35.57 13.38 -24.14
C LEU A 507 34.90 12.85 -25.43
N PRO A 508 35.59 12.07 -26.27
CA PRO A 508 35.02 11.61 -27.54
C PRO A 508 33.82 10.67 -27.38
N ALA A 509 33.05 10.52 -28.46
CA ALA A 509 31.95 9.58 -28.54
C ALA A 509 32.44 8.16 -28.19
N LYS A 510 31.68 7.45 -27.36
CA LYS A 510 31.96 6.06 -26.96
C LYS A 510 33.37 5.85 -26.39
N SER A 511 33.96 6.88 -25.79
CA SER A 511 35.31 6.87 -25.23
C SER A 511 35.32 7.37 -23.78
N VAL A 512 36.52 7.42 -23.19
CA VAL A 512 36.75 7.79 -21.80
C VAL A 512 37.61 9.05 -21.64
N PHE A 513 37.49 9.67 -20.47
CA PHE A 513 38.36 10.74 -19.97
C PHE A 513 38.82 10.37 -18.56
N CYS A 514 40.08 10.60 -18.21
CA CYS A 514 40.61 10.26 -16.89
C CYS A 514 41.14 11.47 -16.11
N PHE A 515 40.60 11.69 -14.92
CA PHE A 515 41.29 12.44 -13.88
C PHE A 515 42.27 11.53 -13.15
N TYR A 516 43.48 12.00 -12.86
CA TYR A 516 44.48 11.22 -12.12
C TYR A 516 45.28 12.10 -11.14
N ALA A 517 45.86 11.49 -10.10
CA ALA A 517 46.66 12.22 -9.13
C ALA A 517 47.92 12.83 -9.79
N HIS A 518 48.24 14.10 -9.52
CA HIS A 518 49.44 14.75 -10.08
C HIS A 518 50.74 13.98 -9.78
N GLY A 519 50.83 13.32 -8.63
CA GLY A 519 51.98 12.49 -8.23
C GLY A 519 52.03 11.09 -8.84
N ALA A 520 51.14 10.73 -9.77
CA ALA A 520 51.02 9.36 -10.26
C ALA A 520 52.30 8.85 -10.93
N SER A 521 52.65 7.58 -10.70
CA SER A 521 53.83 6.91 -11.23
C SER A 521 53.84 6.84 -12.76
N ASP A 522 55.02 6.81 -13.38
CA ASP A 522 55.15 6.70 -14.85
C ASP A 522 54.48 5.43 -15.38
N SER A 523 54.58 4.33 -14.63
CA SER A 523 53.89 3.07 -14.94
C SER A 523 52.37 3.20 -14.95
N PHE A 524 51.81 4.04 -14.08
CA PHE A 524 50.38 4.32 -14.05
C PHE A 524 49.97 5.27 -15.17
N ARG A 525 50.75 6.32 -15.41
CA ARG A 525 50.51 7.28 -16.52
C ARG A 525 50.52 6.60 -17.88
N ALA A 526 51.36 5.57 -18.06
CA ALA A 526 51.38 4.76 -19.28
C ALA A 526 50.09 3.97 -19.54
N LYS A 527 49.16 3.88 -18.57
CA LYS A 527 47.84 3.24 -18.71
C LYS A 527 46.71 4.21 -19.02
N LEU A 528 46.94 5.52 -18.88
CA LEU A 528 45.96 6.55 -19.19
C LEU A 528 45.75 6.67 -20.72
N PRO A 529 44.68 7.34 -21.17
CA PRO A 529 44.51 7.66 -22.59
C PRO A 529 45.75 8.33 -23.19
N ALA A 530 46.14 7.91 -24.39
CA ALA A 530 47.34 8.42 -25.07
C ALA A 530 47.24 9.89 -25.47
N ASP A 531 46.01 10.38 -25.72
CA ASP A 531 45.76 11.79 -26.02
C ASP A 531 45.72 12.61 -24.71
N PRO A 532 46.60 13.61 -24.53
CA PRO A 532 46.58 14.50 -23.36
C PRO A 532 45.28 15.31 -23.21
N ALA A 533 44.47 15.45 -24.26
CA ALA A 533 43.15 16.07 -24.18
C ALA A 533 42.12 15.18 -23.46
N GLN A 534 42.39 13.88 -23.32
CA GLN A 534 41.53 12.88 -22.67
C GLN A 534 41.94 12.57 -21.23
N SER A 535 42.91 13.30 -20.67
CA SER A 535 43.29 13.14 -19.26
C SER A 535 43.70 14.45 -18.60
N GLN A 536 43.57 14.53 -17.29
CA GLN A 536 43.96 15.70 -16.51
C GLN A 536 44.50 15.29 -15.13
N ALA A 537 45.65 15.87 -14.79
CA ALA A 537 46.24 15.73 -13.46
C ALA A 537 45.48 16.61 -12.45
N ILE A 538 45.27 16.10 -11.25
CA ILE A 538 44.69 16.82 -10.12
C ILE A 538 45.82 17.30 -9.20
N GLU A 539 46.03 18.60 -9.15
CA GLU A 539 46.98 19.27 -8.25
C GLU A 539 46.38 19.47 -6.84
N GLY A 540 47.24 19.58 -5.81
CA GLY A 540 46.80 19.88 -4.44
C GLY A 540 46.45 18.64 -3.60
N THR A 541 45.25 18.60 -2.99
CA THR A 541 44.85 17.60 -1.98
C THR A 541 44.67 16.17 -2.51
N GLY A 542 44.80 15.96 -3.82
CA GLY A 542 44.62 14.66 -4.47
C GLY A 542 43.14 14.28 -4.68
N ILE A 543 42.92 13.15 -5.35
CA ILE A 543 41.60 12.52 -5.48
C ILE A 543 41.23 11.90 -4.13
N SER A 544 39.95 11.92 -3.75
CA SER A 544 39.49 11.26 -2.53
C SER A 544 39.91 9.79 -2.53
N LYS A 545 40.43 9.31 -1.39
CA LYS A 545 40.80 7.90 -1.20
C LYS A 545 39.60 7.03 -0.77
N GLY A 546 38.46 7.24 -1.41
CA GLY A 546 37.26 6.43 -1.21
C GLY A 546 36.48 6.67 0.08
N GLU A 547 36.86 7.68 0.86
CA GLU A 547 36.25 8.03 2.16
C GLU A 547 35.42 9.31 2.11
N ASP A 548 35.45 10.03 0.99
CA ASP A 548 34.62 11.19 0.73
C ASP A 548 33.76 10.95 -0.52
N GLY A 549 32.54 11.46 -0.49
CA GLY A 549 31.65 11.40 -1.65
C GLY A 549 32.29 12.14 -2.81
N MET A 550 32.17 11.58 -4.01
CA MET A 550 32.77 12.10 -5.24
C MET A 550 31.70 12.24 -6.32
N ALA A 551 31.74 13.30 -7.11
CA ALA A 551 30.73 13.61 -8.12
C ALA A 551 31.37 14.10 -9.41
N LEU A 552 30.81 13.64 -10.52
CA LEU A 552 30.94 14.31 -11.81
C LEU A 552 29.91 15.43 -11.85
N MET A 553 30.35 16.64 -12.19
CA MET A 553 29.51 17.82 -12.22
C MET A 553 29.56 18.51 -13.58
N ARG A 554 28.50 19.24 -13.93
CA ARG A 554 28.44 20.18 -15.04
C ARG A 554 27.71 21.44 -14.61
N GLU A 555 28.35 22.59 -14.76
CA GLU A 555 27.77 23.91 -14.43
C GLU A 555 27.19 23.96 -13.00
N GLY A 556 27.83 23.27 -12.06
CA GLY A 556 27.41 23.18 -10.65
C GLY A 556 26.35 22.12 -10.35
N GLN A 557 25.81 21.41 -11.35
CA GLN A 557 24.89 20.29 -11.15
C GLN A 557 25.63 18.94 -11.13
N VAL A 558 25.23 18.04 -10.23
CA VAL A 558 25.76 16.66 -10.18
C VAL A 558 25.15 15.84 -11.30
N LEU A 559 25.99 15.17 -12.09
CA LEU A 559 25.60 14.27 -13.19
C LEU A 559 25.75 12.78 -12.83
N ASP A 560 26.72 12.45 -11.98
CA ASP A 560 26.92 11.13 -11.40
C ASP A 560 27.69 11.26 -10.09
N LEU A 561 27.58 10.26 -9.21
CA LEU A 561 28.31 10.24 -7.94
C LEU A 561 28.80 8.84 -7.55
N ILE A 562 29.81 8.82 -6.68
CA ILE A 562 30.28 7.67 -5.88
C ILE A 562 30.22 8.07 -4.42
N GLY A 563 29.50 7.29 -3.61
CA GLY A 563 29.18 7.68 -2.24
C GLY A 563 28.12 8.77 -2.19
N ASP A 564 27.93 9.39 -1.03
CA ASP A 564 26.96 10.48 -0.84
C ASP A 564 27.64 11.75 -0.30
N PHE A 565 26.92 12.87 -0.37
CA PHE A 565 27.36 14.16 0.17
C PHE A 565 26.67 14.50 1.50
N THR A 566 26.10 13.50 2.17
CA THR A 566 25.48 13.68 3.48
C THR A 566 26.58 13.71 4.55
N GLN A 567 26.36 14.44 5.65
CA GLN A 567 27.33 14.45 6.75
C GLN A 567 27.39 13.11 7.51
N THR A 568 26.50 12.16 7.21
CA THR A 568 26.35 10.90 7.95
C THR A 568 27.52 9.94 7.74
N ASN A 569 28.18 9.99 6.58
CA ASN A 569 29.28 9.10 6.19
C ASN A 569 30.64 9.83 6.08
N ARG A 570 30.83 10.96 6.79
CA ARG A 570 32.10 11.70 6.73
C ARG A 570 33.29 10.80 7.07
N ARG A 571 34.22 10.70 6.12
CA ARG A 571 35.44 9.88 6.22
C ARG A 571 35.17 8.38 6.41
N GLN A 572 34.00 7.91 5.96
CA GLN A 572 33.68 6.49 5.99
C GLN A 572 33.44 5.99 4.56
N PRO A 573 34.06 4.87 4.17
CA PRO A 573 33.81 4.27 2.88
C PRO A 573 32.43 3.61 2.83
N TRP A 574 31.83 3.60 1.64
CA TRP A 574 30.53 3.00 1.37
C TRP A 574 30.64 1.55 0.92
N ASP A 575 29.62 0.77 1.27
CA ASP A 575 29.40 -0.55 0.71
C ASP A 575 29.04 -0.43 -0.78
N VAL A 576 29.45 -1.39 -1.60
CA VAL A 576 29.09 -1.45 -3.02
C VAL A 576 28.95 -2.92 -3.41
N ALA A 577 27.90 -3.27 -4.13
CA ALA A 577 27.68 -4.65 -4.60
C ALA A 577 27.70 -5.72 -3.49
N GLY A 578 27.28 -5.35 -2.28
CA GLY A 578 27.33 -6.22 -1.10
C GLY A 578 28.71 -6.37 -0.45
N VAL A 579 29.76 -5.78 -1.03
CA VAL A 579 31.10 -5.71 -0.44
C VAL A 579 31.14 -4.53 0.52
N LYS A 580 31.53 -4.79 1.77
CA LYS A 580 31.60 -3.76 2.81
C LYS A 580 32.75 -2.79 2.56
N LYS A 581 32.49 -1.49 2.73
CA LYS A 581 33.52 -0.43 2.61
C LYS A 581 34.24 -0.42 1.25
N ALA A 582 33.56 -0.86 0.20
CA ALA A 582 34.10 -1.08 -1.12
C ALA A 582 34.56 0.18 -1.85
N THR A 583 34.14 1.38 -1.46
CA THR A 583 34.70 2.60 -2.06
C THR A 583 36.16 2.84 -1.68
N LYS A 584 36.67 2.21 -0.61
CA LYS A 584 38.07 2.32 -0.19
C LYS A 584 38.80 0.99 -0.36
N ARG A 585 40.07 1.05 -0.76
CA ARG A 585 40.96 -0.09 -1.00
C ARG A 585 40.46 -1.07 -2.07
N HIS A 586 39.76 -0.55 -3.08
CA HIS A 586 39.25 -1.35 -4.20
C HIS A 586 39.27 -0.50 -5.48
N THR A 587 39.16 -1.18 -6.61
CA THR A 587 38.81 -0.54 -7.89
C THR A 587 37.32 -0.76 -8.12
N LEU A 588 36.57 0.32 -8.37
CA LEU A 588 35.16 0.27 -8.75
C LEU A 588 35.05 0.47 -10.26
N VAL A 589 34.36 -0.44 -10.95
CA VAL A 589 34.09 -0.34 -12.39
C VAL A 589 32.60 -0.44 -12.63
N ARG A 590 32.04 0.46 -13.43
CA ARG A 590 30.62 0.44 -13.76
C ARG A 590 30.32 -0.74 -14.69
N LYS A 591 29.14 -1.33 -14.57
CA LYS A 591 28.69 -2.37 -15.52
C LYS A 591 28.48 -1.77 -16.91
N GLY A 592 28.86 -2.50 -17.96
CA GLY A 592 28.73 -2.07 -19.36
C GLY A 592 27.30 -1.76 -19.82
N SER A 593 26.29 -2.19 -19.06
CA SER A 593 24.88 -1.85 -19.28
C SER A 593 24.51 -0.41 -18.88
N THR A 594 25.41 0.33 -18.22
CA THR A 594 25.13 1.69 -17.76
C THR A 594 25.13 2.68 -18.91
N ARG A 595 24.17 3.62 -18.91
CA ARG A 595 24.02 4.65 -19.96
C ARG A 595 23.93 6.08 -19.41
N SER A 596 23.79 6.22 -18.10
CA SER A 596 23.72 7.51 -17.43
C SER A 596 24.17 7.37 -15.98
N GLY A 597 24.60 8.48 -15.41
CA GLY A 597 24.95 8.58 -14.00
C GLY A 597 23.73 8.59 -13.08
N SER A 598 23.96 8.34 -11.80
CA SER A 598 22.95 8.51 -10.75
C SER A 598 23.18 9.84 -10.04
N THR A 599 22.15 10.66 -9.94
CA THR A 599 22.19 11.98 -9.29
C THR A 599 21.49 11.99 -7.93
N ARG A 600 20.96 10.83 -7.51
CA ARG A 600 20.16 10.65 -6.30
C ARG A 600 21.00 10.06 -5.17
N ASN A 601 20.36 9.86 -4.01
CA ASN A 601 21.02 9.31 -2.84
C ASN A 601 21.74 7.98 -3.16
N TRP A 602 23.00 7.85 -2.73
CA TRP A 602 23.82 6.65 -2.93
C TRP A 602 23.21 5.39 -2.34
N THR A 603 22.26 5.49 -1.40
CA THR A 603 21.56 4.33 -0.84
C THR A 603 20.10 4.23 -1.32
N ASP A 604 19.69 4.99 -2.35
CA ASP A 604 18.34 4.94 -2.92
C ASP A 604 18.02 3.53 -3.48
N PRO A 605 17.00 2.81 -2.98
CA PRO A 605 16.73 1.43 -3.39
C PRO A 605 16.18 1.29 -4.81
N ILE A 606 15.78 2.40 -5.45
CA ILE A 606 15.15 2.42 -6.78
C ILE A 606 16.16 2.91 -7.83
N TYR A 607 16.95 3.93 -7.50
CA TYR A 607 17.81 4.65 -8.46
C TYR A 607 19.30 4.65 -8.10
N SER A 608 19.69 4.10 -6.95
CA SER A 608 21.11 3.99 -6.61
C SER A 608 21.80 2.95 -7.48
N THR A 609 23.05 3.28 -7.83
CA THR A 609 23.94 2.33 -8.48
C THR A 609 24.77 1.52 -7.49
N GLN A 610 24.75 1.86 -6.20
CA GLN A 610 25.46 1.15 -5.13
C GLN A 610 25.19 -0.36 -5.15
N GLY A 611 23.90 -0.73 -5.09
CA GLY A 611 23.41 -2.10 -4.96
C GLY A 611 23.85 -2.81 -3.67
N THR A 612 22.97 -3.66 -3.16
CA THR A 612 23.21 -4.50 -1.97
C THR A 612 23.84 -5.85 -2.28
N SER A 613 23.98 -6.20 -3.57
CA SER A 613 24.54 -7.46 -4.06
C SER A 613 25.20 -7.23 -5.43
N ALA A 614 25.96 -8.22 -5.90
CA ALA A 614 26.56 -8.19 -7.23
C ALA A 614 25.48 -8.08 -8.33
N GLU A 615 24.30 -8.66 -8.12
CA GLU A 615 23.17 -8.64 -9.06
C GLU A 615 22.52 -7.26 -9.11
N THR A 616 22.28 -6.65 -7.95
CA THR A 616 21.55 -5.38 -7.82
C THR A 616 22.41 -4.14 -8.01
N SER A 617 23.75 -4.27 -8.00
CA SER A 617 24.66 -3.13 -8.18
C SER A 617 24.85 -2.74 -9.64
N GLY A 618 25.02 -1.44 -9.88
CA GLY A 618 25.53 -0.88 -11.12
C GLY A 618 27.06 -0.96 -11.23
N TRP A 619 27.74 -1.42 -10.17
CA TRP A 619 29.19 -1.52 -10.07
C TRP A 619 29.65 -2.97 -9.98
N VAL A 620 30.90 -3.17 -10.37
CA VAL A 620 31.72 -4.34 -10.12
C VAL A 620 32.85 -3.89 -9.19
N VAL A 621 33.01 -4.57 -8.06
CA VAL A 621 34.06 -4.28 -7.07
C VAL A 621 35.24 -5.20 -7.36
N LEU A 622 36.40 -4.61 -7.66
CA LEU A 622 37.63 -5.31 -8.01
C LEU A 622 38.70 -5.10 -6.94
N PRO A 623 39.69 -6.01 -6.82
CA PRO A 623 40.81 -5.84 -5.91
C PRO A 623 41.56 -4.51 -6.12
N LEU A 624 42.13 -3.96 -5.05
CA LEU A 624 43.01 -2.79 -5.08
C LEU A 624 44.10 -2.94 -6.16
N GLY A 625 44.36 -1.87 -6.92
CA GLY A 625 45.41 -1.85 -7.94
C GLY A 625 45.02 -2.49 -9.27
N THR A 626 43.77 -2.91 -9.44
CA THR A 626 43.29 -3.41 -10.74
C THR A 626 43.18 -2.27 -11.73
N LEU A 627 44.06 -2.25 -12.75
CA LEU A 627 44.10 -1.22 -13.81
C LEU A 627 43.44 -1.68 -15.12
N SER A 628 43.16 -2.98 -15.25
CA SER A 628 42.43 -3.58 -16.38
C SER A 628 41.77 -4.90 -15.98
N MET A 629 40.59 -5.18 -16.53
CA MET A 629 39.89 -6.46 -16.39
C MET A 629 38.82 -6.63 -17.46
N ASN A 630 38.72 -7.82 -18.08
CA ASN A 630 37.61 -8.21 -18.97
C ASN A 630 37.27 -7.18 -20.08
N GLY A 631 38.29 -6.62 -20.74
CA GLY A 631 38.12 -5.64 -21.82
C GLY A 631 37.94 -4.19 -21.37
N TRP A 632 37.84 -3.93 -20.06
CA TRP A 632 37.94 -2.59 -19.47
C TRP A 632 39.40 -2.29 -19.06
N ASP A 633 39.85 -1.06 -19.27
CA ASP A 633 41.07 -0.47 -18.70
C ASP A 633 40.94 1.06 -18.55
N LEU A 634 41.97 1.76 -18.07
CA LEU A 634 41.93 3.22 -17.90
C LEU A 634 41.77 4.01 -19.22
N SER A 635 42.04 3.41 -20.38
CA SER A 635 41.87 4.02 -21.71
C SER A 635 40.60 3.57 -22.44
N THR A 636 39.88 2.57 -21.93
CA THR A 636 38.72 1.96 -22.61
C THR A 636 37.63 1.50 -21.64
N PHE A 637 36.36 1.69 -22.02
CA PHE A 637 35.22 1.15 -21.29
C PHE A 637 34.36 0.28 -22.20
N THR A 638 34.07 -0.95 -21.75
CA THR A 638 33.28 -1.90 -22.52
C THR A 638 31.78 -1.69 -22.30
N GLU A 639 31.10 -1.11 -23.28
CA GLU A 639 29.64 -1.05 -23.31
C GLU A 639 29.04 -2.42 -23.64
N THR A 640 28.00 -2.85 -22.93
CA THR A 640 27.21 -4.06 -23.24
C THR A 640 25.74 -3.66 -23.42
N ALA A 641 24.96 -4.44 -24.17
CA ALA A 641 23.51 -4.22 -24.27
C ALA A 641 22.89 -4.24 -22.86
N ALA A 642 22.12 -3.21 -22.51
CA ALA A 642 21.51 -3.10 -21.19
C ALA A 642 20.31 -4.05 -21.06
N ALA A 643 20.21 -4.76 -19.94
CA ALA A 643 18.93 -5.36 -19.55
C ALA A 643 17.92 -4.22 -19.28
N PRO A 644 16.64 -4.37 -19.64
CA PRO A 644 15.64 -3.34 -19.37
C PRO A 644 15.59 -3.05 -17.86
N PRO A 645 15.56 -1.77 -17.45
CA PRO A 645 15.46 -1.40 -16.03
C PRO A 645 14.21 -2.03 -15.41
N ARG A 646 14.30 -2.44 -14.14
CA ARG A 646 13.12 -2.90 -13.37
C ARG A 646 12.13 -1.73 -13.29
N ALA A 647 10.91 -1.97 -13.78
CA ALA A 647 9.88 -0.94 -13.74
C ALA A 647 9.43 -0.68 -12.28
N PRO A 648 9.05 0.57 -11.95
CA PRO A 648 8.55 0.90 -10.60
C PRO A 648 7.33 0.06 -10.23
N CYS A 649 7.23 -0.36 -8.96
CA CYS A 649 6.06 -1.11 -8.48
C CYS A 649 4.78 -0.28 -8.69
N GLY A 650 3.69 -0.96 -9.05
CA GLY A 650 2.40 -0.34 -9.38
C GLY A 650 2.31 0.22 -10.80
N THR A 651 3.33 0.11 -11.66
CA THR A 651 3.19 0.50 -13.08
C THR A 651 2.75 -0.65 -13.97
N LEU A 652 2.23 -0.30 -15.15
CA LEU A 652 1.87 -1.27 -16.19
C LEU A 652 3.08 -2.15 -16.56
N GLU A 653 4.24 -1.55 -16.77
CA GLU A 653 5.48 -2.23 -17.15
C GLU A 653 5.94 -3.20 -16.06
N ALA A 654 5.81 -2.86 -14.78
CA ALA A 654 6.16 -3.77 -13.69
C ALA A 654 5.23 -4.98 -13.64
N LYS A 655 3.94 -4.79 -13.94
CA LYS A 655 2.96 -5.87 -13.99
C LYS A 655 3.19 -6.79 -15.20
N VAL A 656 3.49 -6.23 -16.37
CA VAL A 656 3.90 -7.01 -17.56
C VAL A 656 5.19 -7.80 -17.28
N GLN A 657 6.18 -7.17 -16.64
CA GLN A 657 7.42 -7.85 -16.24
C GLN A 657 7.15 -9.00 -15.27
N LEU A 658 6.23 -8.84 -14.31
CA LEU A 658 5.83 -9.93 -13.41
C LEU A 658 5.17 -11.08 -14.18
N LEU A 659 4.15 -10.79 -15.00
CA LEU A 659 3.35 -11.82 -15.72
C LEU A 659 4.17 -12.61 -16.75
N THR A 660 5.27 -12.06 -17.25
CA THR A 660 6.17 -12.72 -18.20
C THR A 660 7.30 -13.48 -17.51
N SER A 661 7.54 -13.25 -16.21
CA SER A 661 8.69 -13.81 -15.50
C SER A 661 8.61 -15.32 -15.20
N ALA A 662 7.40 -15.84 -15.02
CA ALA A 662 7.13 -17.24 -14.71
C ALA A 662 5.65 -17.59 -14.98
N PRO A 663 5.26 -18.88 -14.97
CA PRO A 663 3.86 -19.27 -15.12
C PRO A 663 2.96 -18.69 -14.02
N LEU A 664 1.79 -18.21 -14.40
CA LEU A 664 0.69 -17.90 -13.48
C LEU A 664 -0.27 -19.09 -13.40
N CYS A 665 -1.18 -19.08 -12.43
CA CYS A 665 -2.28 -20.05 -12.34
C CYS A 665 -3.63 -19.34 -12.49
N ALA A 666 -4.43 -19.74 -13.48
CA ALA A 666 -5.79 -19.28 -13.67
C ALA A 666 -6.77 -20.39 -13.28
N LEU A 667 -7.79 -20.05 -12.50
CA LEU A 667 -8.83 -20.94 -11.97
C LEU A 667 -10.21 -20.38 -12.34
N ALA A 668 -11.09 -21.24 -12.81
CA ALA A 668 -12.52 -20.94 -12.88
C ALA A 668 -13.16 -21.39 -11.56
N LEU A 669 -13.63 -20.43 -10.77
CA LEU A 669 -14.31 -20.70 -9.50
C LEU A 669 -15.82 -20.55 -9.69
N THR A 670 -16.58 -21.57 -9.30
CA THR A 670 -18.04 -21.59 -9.44
C THR A 670 -18.70 -21.77 -8.07
N GLY A 671 -19.72 -20.98 -7.79
CA GLY A 671 -20.45 -21.02 -6.53
C GLY A 671 -21.50 -19.91 -6.45
N LYS A 672 -22.24 -19.84 -5.34
CA LYS A 672 -23.18 -18.73 -5.12
C LYS A 672 -22.42 -17.42 -4.95
N ALA A 673 -22.83 -16.37 -5.66
CA ALA A 673 -22.15 -15.08 -5.66
C ALA A 673 -20.62 -15.20 -5.89
N ALA A 674 -20.17 -16.07 -6.81
CA ALA A 674 -18.76 -16.42 -6.91
C ALA A 674 -17.84 -15.20 -7.10
N VAL A 675 -18.24 -14.24 -7.93
CA VAL A 675 -17.52 -12.96 -8.15
C VAL A 675 -17.34 -12.21 -6.83
N ALA A 676 -18.43 -12.00 -6.11
CA ALA A 676 -18.44 -11.27 -4.85
C ALA A 676 -17.66 -12.02 -3.76
N THR A 677 -17.87 -13.33 -3.63
CA THR A 677 -17.20 -14.20 -2.64
C THR A 677 -15.70 -14.25 -2.88
N TRP A 678 -15.26 -14.41 -4.13
CA TRP A 678 -13.84 -14.41 -4.46
C TRP A 678 -13.20 -13.04 -4.26
N GLY A 679 -13.86 -11.96 -4.70
CA GLY A 679 -13.40 -10.59 -4.47
C GLY A 679 -13.24 -10.27 -2.98
N ALA A 680 -14.18 -10.76 -2.15
CA ALA A 680 -14.12 -10.65 -0.70
C ALA A 680 -12.93 -11.37 -0.08
N MET A 681 -12.71 -12.62 -0.53
CA MET A 681 -11.58 -13.42 -0.10
C MET A 681 -10.24 -12.83 -0.51
N LEU A 682 -10.17 -12.23 -1.70
CA LEU A 682 -8.96 -11.63 -2.23
C LEU A 682 -8.64 -10.32 -1.48
N GLY A 683 -9.67 -9.50 -1.23
CA GLY A 683 -9.58 -8.22 -0.53
C GLY A 683 -9.07 -7.07 -1.42
N PRO A 684 -8.79 -5.88 -0.84
CA PRO A 684 -8.33 -4.71 -1.59
C PRO A 684 -7.08 -4.98 -2.46
N ASP A 685 -6.98 -4.36 -3.65
CA ASP A 685 -5.87 -4.58 -4.59
C ASP A 685 -4.50 -4.25 -4.02
N ASP A 686 -4.41 -3.22 -3.19
CA ASP A 686 -3.20 -2.89 -2.46
C ASP A 686 -3.05 -3.81 -1.23
N PRO A 687 -2.00 -4.65 -1.15
CA PRO A 687 -1.75 -5.49 0.01
C PRO A 687 -1.63 -4.72 1.33
N LEU A 688 -1.16 -3.47 1.31
CA LEU A 688 -1.10 -2.65 2.52
C LEU A 688 -2.51 -2.31 2.99
N ALA A 689 -3.36 -1.78 2.12
CA ALA A 689 -4.78 -1.59 2.43
C ALA A 689 -5.47 -2.90 2.84
N ALA A 690 -5.10 -4.03 2.25
CA ALA A 690 -5.66 -5.34 2.56
C ALA A 690 -5.30 -5.82 3.98
N LYS A 691 -4.02 -5.77 4.38
CA LYS A 691 -3.51 -6.14 5.72
C LYS A 691 -4.23 -5.46 6.87
N VAL A 692 -4.85 -4.35 6.53
CA VAL A 692 -5.43 -3.40 7.43
C VAL A 692 -6.96 -3.55 7.47
N ARG A 693 -7.59 -3.44 6.30
CA ARG A 693 -9.05 -3.39 6.18
C ARG A 693 -9.65 -4.79 6.28
N CYS A 694 -8.88 -5.80 5.87
CA CYS A 694 -9.32 -7.19 5.84
C CYS A 694 -8.12 -8.12 6.08
N PRO A 695 -7.50 -8.12 7.29
CA PRO A 695 -6.30 -8.92 7.58
C PRO A 695 -6.44 -10.43 7.31
N GLY A 696 -7.69 -10.93 7.24
CA GLY A 696 -8.00 -12.32 6.91
C GLY A 696 -7.95 -12.67 5.42
N CYS A 697 -7.93 -11.68 4.51
CA CYS A 697 -7.97 -11.90 3.07
C CYS A 697 -6.63 -12.39 2.50
N LEU A 698 -6.64 -12.87 1.26
CA LEU A 698 -5.46 -13.43 0.59
C LEU A 698 -4.38 -12.37 0.36
N ARG A 699 -4.74 -11.17 -0.10
CA ARG A 699 -3.80 -10.07 -0.33
C ARG A 699 -3.15 -9.58 0.95
N ALA A 700 -3.88 -9.61 2.06
CA ALA A 700 -3.34 -9.31 3.38
C ALA A 700 -2.26 -10.33 3.78
N LYS A 701 -2.57 -11.61 3.60
CA LYS A 701 -1.72 -12.72 4.05
C LYS A 701 -0.47 -12.90 3.20
N PHE A 702 -0.59 -12.76 1.89
CA PHE A 702 0.47 -13.17 0.95
C PHE A 702 1.00 -12.04 0.06
N GLY A 703 0.32 -10.88 0.01
CA GLY A 703 0.75 -9.78 -0.85
C GLY A 703 1.92 -8.98 -0.26
N THR A 704 2.86 -8.59 -1.13
CA THR A 704 4.05 -7.81 -0.73
C THR A 704 3.96 -6.34 -1.12
N ASP A 705 3.45 -6.03 -2.32
CA ASP A 705 3.29 -4.66 -2.82
C ASP A 705 2.21 -4.58 -3.91
N ALA A 706 1.98 -3.38 -4.47
CA ALA A 706 0.96 -3.12 -5.49
C ALA A 706 1.11 -3.97 -6.78
N THR A 707 2.32 -4.34 -7.18
CA THR A 707 2.56 -5.24 -8.32
C THR A 707 2.41 -6.70 -7.89
N ARG A 708 2.92 -7.06 -6.72
CA ARG A 708 2.95 -8.41 -6.15
C ARG A 708 1.84 -8.60 -5.12
N ASN A 709 0.61 -8.47 -5.61
CA ASN A 709 -0.61 -8.48 -4.82
C ASN A 709 -1.38 -9.81 -4.90
N VAL A 710 -0.67 -10.93 -4.97
CA VAL A 710 -1.20 -12.32 -4.99
C VAL A 710 -1.96 -12.70 -6.26
N GLY A 711 -2.93 -11.90 -6.71
CA GLY A 711 -3.84 -12.33 -7.75
C GLY A 711 -4.85 -11.29 -8.23
N HIS A 712 -5.77 -11.77 -9.07
CA HIS A 712 -6.93 -11.05 -9.61
C HIS A 712 -8.24 -11.77 -9.28
N GLY A 713 -9.30 -10.99 -9.15
CA GLY A 713 -10.68 -11.46 -9.11
C GLY A 713 -11.56 -10.54 -9.95
N SER A 714 -12.50 -11.13 -10.68
CA SER A 714 -13.40 -10.37 -11.56
C SER A 714 -14.20 -9.33 -10.78
N ALA A 715 -14.41 -8.15 -11.36
CA ALA A 715 -15.17 -7.07 -10.71
C ALA A 715 -16.70 -7.27 -10.79
N THR A 716 -17.18 -7.92 -11.86
CA THR A 716 -18.61 -8.17 -12.11
C THR A 716 -18.80 -9.53 -12.79
N ALA A 717 -20.05 -10.02 -12.82
CA ALA A 717 -20.39 -11.24 -13.57
C ALA A 717 -20.14 -11.08 -15.09
N ALA A 718 -20.40 -9.89 -15.63
CA ALA A 718 -20.10 -9.58 -17.03
C ALA A 718 -18.59 -9.58 -17.32
N ALA A 719 -17.77 -9.01 -16.43
CA ALA A 719 -16.32 -9.05 -16.55
C ALA A 719 -15.79 -10.49 -16.44
N ALA A 720 -16.29 -11.25 -15.45
CA ALA A 720 -15.95 -12.65 -15.25
C ALA A 720 -16.15 -13.51 -16.51
N LEU A 721 -17.24 -13.29 -17.25
CA LEU A 721 -17.52 -13.98 -18.50
C LEU A 721 -16.42 -13.75 -19.55
N SER A 722 -16.05 -12.50 -19.78
CA SER A 722 -15.02 -12.12 -20.76
C SER A 722 -13.63 -12.61 -20.32
N GLU A 723 -13.31 -12.46 -19.04
CA GLU A 723 -12.07 -12.91 -18.41
C GLU A 723 -11.91 -14.44 -18.48
N LEU A 724 -12.95 -15.21 -18.15
CA LEU A 724 -12.93 -16.67 -18.23
C LEU A 724 -12.70 -17.16 -19.66
N LYS A 725 -13.29 -16.51 -20.66
CA LYS A 725 -13.09 -16.88 -22.08
C LYS A 725 -11.64 -16.68 -22.54
N PHE A 726 -10.89 -15.76 -21.95
CA PHE A 726 -9.48 -15.55 -22.26
C PHE A 726 -8.62 -16.80 -21.95
N PHE A 727 -8.86 -17.45 -20.81
CA PHE A 727 -8.13 -18.65 -20.40
C PHE A 727 -8.83 -19.96 -20.78
N PHE A 728 -10.16 -19.95 -20.83
CA PHE A 728 -10.99 -21.13 -21.03
C PHE A 728 -12.08 -20.89 -22.09
N PRO A 729 -11.70 -20.71 -23.37
CA PRO A 729 -12.62 -20.31 -24.44
C PRO A 729 -13.74 -21.32 -24.74
N LYS A 730 -13.61 -22.57 -24.28
CA LYS A 730 -14.60 -23.64 -24.45
C LYS A 730 -15.53 -23.80 -23.23
N THR A 731 -15.39 -22.99 -22.19
CA THR A 731 -16.21 -23.11 -20.99
C THR A 731 -17.60 -22.55 -21.24
N LEU A 732 -18.62 -23.37 -20.99
CA LEU A 732 -20.00 -22.91 -20.85
C LEU A 732 -20.09 -22.20 -19.49
N VAL A 733 -20.34 -20.90 -19.50
CA VAL A 733 -20.42 -20.11 -18.27
C VAL A 733 -21.89 -19.93 -17.91
N ASP A 734 -22.24 -20.38 -16.71
CA ASP A 734 -23.57 -20.20 -16.12
C ASP A 734 -23.68 -18.90 -15.29
N PRO A 735 -24.88 -18.31 -15.21
CA PRO A 735 -26.11 -18.77 -15.86
C PRO A 735 -26.08 -18.48 -17.37
N LEU A 736 -26.62 -19.41 -18.17
CA LEU A 736 -27.02 -19.09 -19.54
C LEU A 736 -27.88 -17.82 -19.53
N PRO A 737 -27.70 -16.90 -20.49
CA PRO A 737 -28.52 -15.71 -20.59
C PRO A 737 -29.98 -16.12 -20.58
N ASP A 738 -30.80 -15.39 -19.82
CA ASP A 738 -32.24 -15.63 -19.87
C ASP A 738 -32.78 -15.29 -21.28
N SER A 739 -34.03 -15.67 -21.55
CA SER A 739 -34.60 -15.49 -22.89
C SER A 739 -34.57 -14.03 -23.36
N GLU A 740 -34.63 -13.06 -22.44
CA GLU A 740 -34.65 -11.64 -22.77
C GLU A 740 -33.23 -11.14 -23.08
N GLU A 741 -32.25 -11.51 -22.25
CA GLU A 741 -30.83 -11.23 -22.47
C GLU A 741 -30.30 -11.86 -23.76
N ALA A 742 -30.70 -13.10 -24.04
CA ALA A 742 -30.32 -13.80 -25.27
C ALA A 742 -30.90 -13.10 -26.51
N HIS A 743 -32.17 -12.68 -26.46
CA HIS A 743 -32.80 -11.93 -27.54
C HIS A 743 -32.13 -10.57 -27.75
N ALA A 744 -31.83 -9.85 -26.67
CA ALA A 744 -31.14 -8.56 -26.74
C ALA A 744 -29.75 -8.67 -27.35
N TYR A 745 -28.97 -9.69 -26.95
CA TYR A 745 -27.65 -9.96 -27.51
C TYR A 745 -27.72 -10.31 -29.00
N VAL A 746 -28.65 -11.20 -29.39
CA VAL A 746 -28.86 -11.54 -30.81
C VAL A 746 -29.21 -10.28 -31.60
N ALA A 747 -30.16 -9.47 -31.13
CA ALA A 747 -30.60 -8.25 -31.82
C ALA A 747 -29.51 -7.18 -31.95
N LYS A 748 -28.68 -7.02 -30.92
CA LYS A 748 -27.67 -5.95 -30.86
C LYS A 748 -26.35 -6.35 -31.50
N GLU A 749 -25.88 -7.57 -31.28
CA GLU A 749 -24.51 -7.97 -31.61
C GLU A 749 -24.43 -8.93 -32.80
N ILE A 750 -25.47 -9.73 -33.08
CA ILE A 750 -25.47 -10.71 -34.18
C ILE A 750 -26.22 -10.20 -35.40
N VAL A 751 -27.43 -9.67 -35.20
CA VAL A 751 -28.33 -9.25 -36.29
C VAL A 751 -27.71 -8.20 -37.21
N PRO A 752 -26.99 -7.16 -36.73
CA PRO A 752 -26.40 -6.16 -37.63
C PRO A 752 -25.39 -6.78 -38.60
N THR A 753 -24.41 -7.53 -38.08
CA THR A 753 -23.40 -8.19 -38.90
C THR A 753 -24.00 -9.23 -39.84
N LEU A 754 -25.00 -9.99 -39.38
CA LEU A 754 -25.69 -10.96 -40.24
C LEU A 754 -26.51 -10.27 -41.34
N THR A 755 -27.13 -9.14 -41.03
CA THR A 755 -27.89 -8.35 -42.00
C THR A 755 -26.97 -7.83 -43.10
N ASP A 756 -25.83 -7.23 -42.73
CA ASP A 756 -24.82 -6.76 -43.68
C ASP A 756 -24.32 -7.91 -44.56
N ALA A 757 -24.00 -9.05 -43.95
CA ALA A 757 -23.54 -10.25 -44.66
C ALA A 757 -24.56 -10.76 -45.68
N LEU A 758 -25.84 -10.80 -45.30
CA LEU A 758 -26.93 -11.27 -46.16
C LEU A 758 -27.26 -10.27 -47.27
N VAL A 759 -27.19 -8.97 -46.99
CA VAL A 759 -27.32 -7.91 -48.00
C VAL A 759 -26.21 -8.04 -49.05
N GLU A 760 -24.97 -8.22 -48.60
CA GLU A 760 -23.84 -8.35 -49.51
C GLU A 760 -23.85 -9.67 -50.28
N LEU A 761 -24.27 -10.77 -49.64
CA LEU A 761 -24.51 -12.05 -50.31
C LEU A 761 -25.52 -11.93 -51.45
N CYS A 762 -26.63 -11.20 -51.21
CA CYS A 762 -27.66 -10.92 -52.23
C CYS A 762 -27.13 -10.07 -53.39
N ASN A 763 -26.13 -9.21 -53.14
CA ASN A 763 -25.48 -8.39 -54.17
C ASN A 763 -24.48 -9.21 -55.00
N VAL A 764 -23.62 -10.01 -54.35
CA VAL A 764 -22.53 -10.75 -55.01
C VAL A 764 -23.03 -12.01 -55.73
N LYS A 765 -24.06 -12.67 -55.19
CA LYS A 765 -24.66 -13.91 -55.74
C LYS A 765 -23.61 -14.99 -56.10
N PRO A 766 -22.76 -15.39 -55.14
CA PRO A 766 -21.71 -16.37 -55.39
C PRO A 766 -22.28 -17.78 -55.65
N ASN A 767 -21.55 -18.59 -56.43
CA ASN A 767 -21.96 -19.97 -56.76
C ASN A 767 -22.13 -20.88 -55.51
N ASN A 768 -21.43 -20.58 -54.42
CA ASN A 768 -21.60 -21.25 -53.13
C ASN A 768 -21.98 -20.22 -52.05
N PRO A 769 -23.28 -19.91 -51.89
CA PRO A 769 -23.74 -18.86 -50.98
C PRO A 769 -23.44 -19.16 -49.51
N VAL A 770 -23.51 -20.44 -49.10
CA VAL A 770 -23.24 -20.84 -47.72
C VAL A 770 -21.74 -20.70 -47.39
N GLY A 771 -20.87 -21.21 -48.27
CA GLY A 771 -19.42 -21.11 -48.07
C GLY A 771 -18.93 -19.65 -48.12
N TRP A 772 -19.50 -18.85 -49.02
CA TRP A 772 -19.21 -17.43 -49.10
C TRP A 772 -19.65 -16.67 -47.85
N LEU A 773 -20.87 -16.91 -47.38
CA LEU A 773 -21.40 -16.27 -46.17
C LEU A 773 -20.55 -16.60 -44.94
N ALA A 774 -20.13 -17.86 -44.80
CA ALA A 774 -19.24 -18.28 -43.72
C ALA A 774 -17.90 -17.54 -43.77
N HIS A 775 -17.26 -17.45 -44.95
CA HIS A 775 -16.01 -16.73 -45.12
C HIS A 775 -16.16 -15.22 -44.85
N TRP A 776 -17.26 -14.62 -45.33
CA TRP A 776 -17.54 -13.20 -45.12
C TRP A 776 -17.70 -12.89 -43.63
N LEU A 777 -18.47 -13.69 -42.89
CA LEU A 777 -18.65 -13.53 -41.44
C LEU A 777 -17.33 -13.73 -40.67
N MET A 778 -16.47 -14.66 -41.11
CA MET A 778 -15.15 -14.87 -40.51
C MET A 778 -14.17 -13.71 -40.74
N ALA A 779 -14.28 -13.04 -41.89
CA ALA A 779 -13.48 -11.88 -42.27
C ALA A 779 -13.98 -10.58 -41.60
N ASN A 780 -15.29 -10.45 -41.41
CA ASN A 780 -15.95 -9.28 -40.83
C ASN A 780 -16.38 -9.49 -39.38
N ASN A 781 -15.72 -10.40 -38.65
CA ASN A 781 -16.02 -10.64 -37.24
C ASN A 781 -15.66 -9.40 -36.40
N PRO A 782 -16.63 -8.75 -35.73
CA PRO A 782 -16.39 -7.53 -34.95
C PRO A 782 -15.47 -7.76 -33.74
N ASN A 783 -15.28 -9.01 -33.31
CA ASN A 783 -14.44 -9.39 -32.18
C ASN A 783 -13.02 -9.83 -32.58
N LYS A 784 -12.63 -9.72 -33.86
CA LYS A 784 -11.24 -9.90 -34.28
C LYS A 784 -10.51 -8.55 -34.33
N PRO A 785 -9.33 -8.41 -33.69
CA PRO A 785 -8.53 -7.20 -33.81
C PRO A 785 -8.12 -6.97 -35.26
N LYS A 786 -8.41 -5.78 -35.79
CA LYS A 786 -8.00 -5.36 -37.14
C LYS A 786 -6.61 -4.75 -37.05
N VAL A 787 -5.60 -5.46 -37.56
CA VAL A 787 -4.26 -4.90 -37.74
C VAL A 787 -4.34 -3.89 -38.89
N PRO A 788 -3.89 -2.63 -38.74
CA PRO A 788 -3.78 -1.71 -39.86
C PRO A 788 -2.82 -2.30 -40.90
N PRO A 789 -3.11 -2.20 -42.21
CA PRO A 789 -2.14 -2.59 -43.23
C PRO A 789 -0.90 -1.69 -43.13
N GLU A 790 0.29 -2.31 -43.26
CA GLU A 790 1.61 -1.66 -43.25
C GLU A 790 1.79 -0.59 -44.33
#